data_AF-A0A358X693-F1
#
_entry.id   AF-A0A358X693-F1
#
_cell.length_a   1.000
_cell.length_b   1.000
_cell.length_c   1.000
_cell.angle_alpha   90.00
_cell.angle_beta   90.00
_cell.angle_gamma   90.00
#
_symmetry.space_group_name_H-M   'P 1'
#
loop_
_entity.id
_entity.type
_entity.pdbx_description
1 polymer ?
#
loop_
_entity_poly.entity_id
_entity_poly.type
_entity_poly.pdbx_seq_one_letter_code
_entity_poly.pdbx_strand_id
1 'polypeptide(L)'
;MNFHAIRQAYIDFFAKKGHAILPAASLIPENDPTTLFTSSGMQPLIPYLLGAPHPQGTRLVDSQKCFRSQDIEEVGDNRHTTFFEMLGNWSLGGYFKEEQIHWVFELVTGVLGLDPARLYVTCFRGNEDFGIPRDEVSAKLWQKIFADKHIDAPIIDFSERDGMGNGHIFYYDETKNWWSRSGVPSAMPEGEPGGPDTEMFWDFGVHFHNKWAEESPVALVRAGRKKQKCHVNCDCGRFMEIGNSVFMEYVKNKDGFEKLKQHNVDFGGGLERLAAAIEDCQDIFRIDIFAPLIKHIENLSGKQYGADQNESRSFRMILDHARAATFLIADGATPSNKDQGYFTRRLLRRAVFHAQKLGIASRCCGDLAELIIDSYGGVYPQLKERKESILEAMNQEEIKFGKALKLGLKELDNLENVGGIEKVSDGLLKTINRVDGVKAFFIHQSFGIPLEMIQERLSARGLLVDEAEFNNQVEAEKKKHQDISRAGAEKKFKGGLADHSDMSIKYHTATHLLHAALRKVLGESVEQRGSNITPERLRFDFSFSRKMTPEEIKATEDLVNGSIKRNYSVSWQIMTVDEAKNKKAIGLFEEKYGEKVKVYTVGDTEQVAKADFSAPTFSREFCGGPHVEFTGVIGHFKILKEEACSAGIRRIKAIAT
;
A
#
# COMPACT_ATOMS: atom_id res chain seq x y z
N MET A 1 -4.72 -25.72 6.88
CA MET A 1 -4.42 -24.73 7.93
C MET A 1 -5.32 -23.52 7.67
N ASN A 2 -5.90 -22.87 8.68
CA ASN A 2 -6.77 -21.70 8.45
C ASN A 2 -5.94 -20.40 8.28
N PHE A 3 -6.53 -19.33 7.74
CA PHE A 3 -5.83 -18.09 7.41
C PHE A 3 -4.98 -17.52 8.56
N HIS A 4 -5.53 -17.50 9.78
CA HIS A 4 -4.82 -16.99 10.95
C HIS A 4 -3.69 -17.90 11.42
N ALA A 5 -3.87 -19.23 11.33
CA ALA A 5 -2.83 -20.19 11.68
C ALA A 5 -1.66 -20.13 10.68
N ILE A 6 -1.91 -19.82 9.40
CA ILE A 6 -0.83 -19.62 8.42
C ILE A 6 0.03 -18.42 8.83
N ARG A 7 -0.59 -17.29 9.18
CA ARG A 7 0.13 -16.11 9.69
C ARG A 7 0.97 -16.46 10.92
N GLN A 8 0.36 -17.11 11.91
CA GLN A 8 1.08 -17.43 13.15
C GLN A 8 2.22 -18.42 12.91
N ALA A 9 2.01 -19.43 12.07
CA ALA A 9 3.06 -20.39 11.71
C ALA A 9 4.25 -19.71 11.04
N TYR A 10 4.01 -18.71 10.18
CA TYR A 10 5.06 -17.90 9.57
C TYR A 10 5.86 -17.12 10.62
N ILE A 11 5.18 -16.38 11.49
CA ILE A 11 5.80 -15.57 12.56
C ILE A 11 6.61 -16.47 13.51
N ASP A 12 6.02 -17.56 13.98
CA ASP A 12 6.67 -18.51 14.89
C ASP A 12 7.90 -19.16 14.27
N PHE A 13 7.85 -19.46 12.97
CA PHE A 13 8.97 -20.05 12.24
C PHE A 13 10.18 -19.11 12.24
N PHE A 14 10.01 -17.85 11.85
CA PHE A 14 11.12 -16.89 11.82
C PHE A 14 11.54 -16.42 13.22
N ALA A 15 10.62 -16.34 14.18
CA ALA A 15 10.97 -16.10 15.58
C ALA A 15 11.95 -17.18 16.10
N LYS A 16 11.73 -18.45 15.76
CA LYS A 16 12.67 -19.55 16.08
C LYS A 16 14.02 -19.45 15.36
N LYS A 17 14.11 -18.73 14.24
CA LYS A 17 15.38 -18.42 13.54
C LYS A 17 16.07 -17.15 14.09
N GLY A 18 15.52 -16.56 15.15
CA GLY A 18 16.08 -15.41 15.86
C GLY A 18 15.63 -14.05 15.31
N HIS A 19 14.53 -14.01 14.54
CA HIS A 19 13.94 -12.75 14.09
C HIS A 19 13.11 -12.11 15.20
N ALA A 20 13.28 -10.81 15.41
CA ALA A 20 12.42 -10.03 16.29
C ALA A 20 11.07 -9.81 15.60
N ILE A 21 9.99 -10.11 16.32
CA ILE A 21 8.62 -9.92 15.83
C ILE A 21 8.30 -8.42 15.89
N LEU A 22 7.98 -7.84 14.73
CA LEU A 22 7.51 -6.48 14.63
C LEU A 22 5.99 -6.45 14.47
N PRO A 23 5.34 -5.43 15.03
CA PRO A 23 3.93 -5.15 14.76
C PRO A 23 3.78 -4.43 13.41
N ALA A 24 2.65 -4.66 12.75
CA ALA A 24 2.37 -4.01 11.47
C ALA A 24 2.29 -2.48 11.61
N ALA A 25 3.04 -1.78 10.76
CA ALA A 25 2.99 -0.33 10.62
C ALA A 25 1.63 0.13 10.05
N SER A 26 1.30 1.40 10.24
CA SER A 26 0.09 2.03 9.68
C SER A 26 0.05 1.92 8.15
N LEU A 27 -1.15 1.78 7.58
CA LEU A 27 -1.39 1.96 6.14
C LEU A 27 -1.14 3.40 5.68
N ILE A 28 -1.13 4.37 6.60
CA ILE A 28 -0.76 5.76 6.33
C ILE A 28 0.67 5.95 6.81
N PRO A 29 1.65 6.09 5.89
CA PRO A 29 3.04 6.31 6.25
C PRO A 29 3.21 7.55 7.10
N GLU A 30 4.02 7.44 8.15
CA GLU A 30 4.44 8.59 8.95
C GLU A 30 5.68 9.22 8.32
N ASN A 31 5.63 10.53 8.07
CA ASN A 31 6.77 11.32 7.59
C ASN A 31 7.34 10.89 6.22
N ASP A 32 6.61 10.09 5.43
CA ASP A 32 6.98 9.78 4.04
C ASP A 32 6.24 10.74 3.08
N PRO A 33 6.94 11.66 2.41
CA PRO A 33 6.32 12.53 1.42
C PRO A 33 5.89 11.82 0.14
N THR A 34 6.45 10.66 -0.15
CA THR A 34 6.55 10.17 -1.53
C THR A 34 5.46 9.19 -1.91
N THR A 35 4.78 8.64 -0.91
CA THR A 35 3.68 7.70 -1.06
C THR A 35 2.50 8.15 -0.20
N LEU A 36 1.28 7.78 -0.61
CA LEU A 36 0.08 8.04 0.19
C LEU A 36 -0.22 6.92 1.19
N PHE A 37 0.23 5.71 0.88
CA PHE A 37 -0.07 4.49 1.60
C PHE A 37 1.16 3.59 1.69
N THR A 38 1.20 2.77 2.74
CA THR A 38 2.16 1.68 2.89
C THR A 38 1.78 0.54 1.94
N SER A 39 2.60 0.29 0.91
CA SER A 39 2.32 -0.70 -0.15
C SER A 39 3.13 -1.99 -0.04
N SER A 40 4.12 -2.03 0.85
CA SER A 40 4.95 -3.20 1.16
C SER A 40 5.49 -3.16 2.60
N GLY A 41 5.92 -4.31 3.12
CA GLY A 41 6.53 -4.43 4.45
C GLY A 41 7.88 -3.74 4.59
N MET A 42 8.66 -3.64 3.52
CA MET A 42 9.97 -2.99 3.55
C MET A 42 9.91 -1.46 3.66
N GLN A 43 8.79 -0.85 3.29
CA GLN A 43 8.67 0.61 3.20
C GLN A 43 8.99 1.32 4.53
N PRO A 44 8.45 0.90 5.69
CA PRO A 44 8.87 1.43 6.99
C PRO A 44 10.32 1.09 7.36
N LEU A 45 10.98 0.16 6.65
CA LEU A 45 12.32 -0.32 6.96
C LEU A 45 13.44 0.28 6.09
N ILE A 46 13.09 1.12 5.11
CA ILE A 46 14.04 1.73 4.17
C ILE A 46 15.29 2.33 4.84
N PRO A 47 15.19 3.15 5.92
CA PRO A 47 16.37 3.72 6.55
C PRO A 47 17.36 2.66 7.04
N TYR A 48 16.85 1.52 7.50
CA TYR A 48 17.67 0.45 8.06
C TYR A 48 18.30 -0.42 6.98
N LEU A 49 17.59 -0.62 5.85
CA LEU A 49 18.12 -1.26 4.65
C LEU A 49 19.30 -0.49 4.05
N LEU A 50 19.31 0.85 4.22
CA LEU A 50 20.40 1.74 3.83
C LEU A 50 21.57 1.78 4.83
N GLY A 51 21.48 1.07 5.96
CA GLY A 51 22.57 0.93 6.93
C GLY A 51 22.34 1.58 8.28
N ALA A 52 21.17 2.19 8.54
CA ALA A 52 20.84 2.61 9.89
C ALA A 52 20.62 1.37 10.80
N PRO A 53 21.08 1.39 12.07
CA PRO A 53 20.80 0.31 12.99
C PRO A 53 19.31 0.30 13.39
N HIS A 54 18.68 -0.87 13.33
CA HIS A 54 17.31 -1.05 13.80
C HIS A 54 17.28 -1.41 15.30
N PRO A 55 16.40 -0.81 16.12
CA PRO A 55 16.40 -0.98 17.59
C PRO A 55 16.15 -2.42 18.06
N GLN A 56 15.49 -3.24 17.23
CA GLN A 56 15.16 -4.64 17.53
C GLN A 56 16.20 -5.64 16.97
N GLY A 57 17.32 -5.16 16.44
CA GLY A 57 18.38 -6.01 15.87
C GLY A 57 18.33 -6.13 14.35
N THR A 58 19.06 -7.10 13.79
CA THR A 58 19.31 -7.23 12.34
C THR A 58 18.42 -8.25 11.63
N ARG A 59 17.55 -8.93 12.37
CA ARG A 59 16.61 -9.94 11.84
C ARG A 59 15.21 -9.60 12.32
N LEU A 60 14.29 -9.35 11.40
CA LEU A 60 12.97 -8.80 11.70
C LEU A 60 11.89 -9.62 10.97
N VAL A 61 10.74 -9.84 11.59
CA VAL A 61 9.61 -10.54 10.97
C VAL A 61 8.29 -9.85 11.31
N ASP A 62 7.37 -9.74 10.36
CA ASP A 62 6.00 -9.26 10.61
C ASP A 62 4.94 -9.84 9.67
N SER A 63 3.70 -9.36 9.85
CA SER A 63 2.60 -9.47 8.90
C SER A 63 2.07 -8.06 8.62
N GLN A 64 2.71 -7.37 7.68
CA GLN A 64 2.39 -5.99 7.32
C GLN A 64 1.06 -5.91 6.55
N LYS A 65 0.18 -5.03 7.01
CA LYS A 65 -0.99 -4.60 6.22
C LYS A 65 -0.54 -3.69 5.07
N CYS A 66 -0.95 -4.00 3.84
CA CYS A 66 -0.55 -3.23 2.66
C CYS A 66 -1.77 -2.72 1.89
N PHE A 67 -1.64 -1.56 1.27
CA PHE A 67 -2.62 -1.03 0.34
C PHE A 67 -1.98 -0.64 -1.00
N ARG A 68 -2.54 -1.15 -2.10
CA ARG A 68 -2.12 -0.84 -3.48
C ARG A 68 -3.26 -0.21 -4.25
N SER A 69 -3.12 1.08 -4.55
CA SER A 69 -4.13 1.82 -5.32
C SER A 69 -4.11 1.50 -6.81
N GLN A 70 -2.99 1.00 -7.34
CA GLN A 70 -2.84 0.64 -8.75
C GLN A 70 -3.78 -0.52 -9.14
N ASP A 71 -3.99 -1.44 -8.21
CA ASP A 71 -4.68 -2.71 -8.45
C ASP A 71 -6.22 -2.56 -8.42
N ILE A 72 -6.76 -1.37 -8.09
CA ILE A 72 -8.21 -1.09 -7.95
C ILE A 72 -9.03 -1.57 -9.15
N GLU A 73 -8.49 -1.45 -10.36
CA GLU A 73 -9.19 -1.85 -11.58
C GLU A 73 -9.09 -3.34 -11.91
N GLU A 74 -8.08 -4.02 -11.36
CA GLU A 74 -7.83 -5.45 -11.54
C GLU A 74 -8.67 -6.29 -10.56
N VAL A 75 -8.98 -5.72 -9.39
CA VAL A 75 -9.89 -6.33 -8.41
C VAL A 75 -11.21 -6.74 -9.07
N GLY A 76 -11.64 -7.96 -8.80
CA GLY A 76 -12.78 -8.60 -9.47
C GLY A 76 -12.35 -9.83 -10.27
N ASP A 77 -11.07 -9.93 -10.61
CA ASP A 77 -10.45 -11.20 -10.99
C ASP A 77 -10.24 -12.11 -9.77
N ASN A 78 -9.57 -13.25 -9.94
CA ASN A 78 -9.42 -14.25 -8.91
C ASN A 78 -8.20 -14.09 -7.98
N ARG A 79 -7.39 -13.02 -8.10
CA ARG A 79 -6.07 -12.93 -7.44
C ARG A 79 -5.60 -11.53 -7.02
N HIS A 80 -6.26 -10.47 -7.47
CA HIS A 80 -5.91 -9.09 -7.13
C HIS A 80 -6.82 -8.55 -6.02
N THR A 81 -6.20 -7.82 -5.09
CA THR A 81 -6.83 -7.17 -3.95
C THR A 81 -6.18 -5.82 -3.74
N THR A 82 -6.94 -4.80 -3.33
CA THR A 82 -6.38 -3.49 -2.98
C THR A 82 -5.75 -3.49 -1.60
N PHE A 83 -6.30 -4.27 -0.67
CA PHE A 83 -5.74 -4.52 0.64
C PHE A 83 -5.34 -5.97 0.77
N PHE A 84 -4.17 -6.24 1.33
CA PHE A 84 -3.71 -7.59 1.63
C PHE A 84 -2.69 -7.57 2.76
N GLU A 85 -2.37 -8.75 3.29
CA GLU A 85 -1.29 -8.90 4.25
C GLU A 85 -0.05 -9.45 3.58
N MET A 86 1.05 -8.70 3.70
CA MET A 86 2.37 -9.11 3.26
C MET A 86 3.12 -9.67 4.46
N LEU A 87 3.31 -10.99 4.47
CA LEU A 87 4.23 -11.65 5.37
C LEU A 87 5.66 -11.21 5.03
N GLY A 88 6.35 -10.64 6.01
CA GLY A 88 7.64 -10.03 5.82
C GLY A 88 8.71 -10.64 6.72
N ASN A 89 9.88 -10.90 6.16
CA ASN A 89 11.08 -11.16 6.94
C ASN A 89 12.28 -10.41 6.35
N TRP A 90 13.06 -9.77 7.21
CA TRP A 90 14.17 -8.92 6.80
C TRP A 90 15.48 -9.33 7.43
N SER A 91 16.52 -9.29 6.62
CA SER A 91 17.91 -9.32 7.05
C SER A 91 18.53 -7.95 6.80
N LEU A 92 19.00 -7.31 7.86
CA LEU A 92 19.78 -6.07 7.81
C LEU A 92 21.26 -6.41 7.97
N GLY A 93 21.79 -7.23 7.06
CA GLY A 93 23.15 -7.77 7.13
C GLY A 93 23.36 -8.99 8.05
N GLY A 94 22.29 -9.66 8.49
CA GLY A 94 22.35 -10.79 9.44
C GLY A 94 22.42 -12.18 8.80
N TYR A 95 22.05 -12.30 7.53
CA TYR A 95 22.06 -13.48 6.65
C TYR A 95 21.76 -13.05 5.20
N PHE A 96 21.89 -13.92 4.20
CA PHE A 96 21.63 -13.56 2.80
C PHE A 96 20.93 -14.69 2.01
N LYS A 97 21.35 -14.92 0.75
CA LYS A 97 20.71 -15.86 -0.19
C LYS A 97 20.61 -17.28 0.35
N GLU A 98 21.68 -17.82 0.93
CA GLU A 98 21.74 -19.22 1.36
C GLU A 98 20.70 -19.51 2.44
N GLU A 99 20.69 -18.75 3.54
CA GLU A 99 19.72 -18.98 4.61
C GLU A 99 18.30 -18.64 4.17
N GLN A 100 18.10 -17.52 3.46
CA GLN A 100 16.77 -17.10 3.03
C GLN A 100 16.09 -18.17 2.19
N ILE A 101 16.76 -18.66 1.14
CA ILE A 101 16.19 -19.62 0.18
C ILE A 101 15.87 -20.95 0.88
N HIS A 102 16.75 -21.45 1.76
CA HIS A 102 16.47 -22.67 2.52
C HIS A 102 15.31 -22.48 3.49
N TRP A 103 15.22 -21.34 4.18
CA TRP A 103 14.17 -21.09 5.17
C TRP A 103 12.79 -20.91 4.54
N VAL A 104 12.67 -20.18 3.42
CA VAL A 104 11.36 -20.06 2.75
C VAL A 104 10.90 -21.39 2.19
N PHE A 105 11.82 -22.21 1.67
CA PHE A 105 11.48 -23.56 1.22
C PHE A 105 11.07 -24.48 2.39
N GLU A 106 11.81 -24.46 3.50
CA GLU A 106 11.50 -25.20 4.73
C GLU A 106 10.12 -24.80 5.28
N LEU A 107 9.82 -23.50 5.31
CA LEU A 107 8.52 -22.98 5.71
C LEU A 107 7.41 -23.52 4.80
N VAL A 108 7.52 -23.30 3.49
CA VAL A 108 6.44 -23.58 2.55
C VAL A 108 6.18 -25.09 2.42
N THR A 109 7.22 -25.91 2.40
CA THR A 109 7.07 -27.36 2.22
C THR A 109 6.99 -28.13 3.53
N GLY A 110 7.76 -27.72 4.55
CA GLY A 110 7.86 -28.43 5.83
C GLY A 110 6.82 -27.99 6.86
N VAL A 111 6.53 -26.69 6.95
CA VAL A 111 5.57 -26.15 7.93
C VAL A 111 4.16 -26.06 7.35
N LEU A 112 4.04 -25.54 6.13
CA LEU A 112 2.75 -25.33 5.46
C LEU A 112 2.30 -26.54 4.64
N GLY A 113 3.20 -27.47 4.35
CA GLY A 113 2.88 -28.75 3.71
C GLY A 113 2.62 -28.67 2.21
N LEU A 114 3.08 -27.61 1.52
CA LEU A 114 2.98 -27.56 0.06
C LEU A 114 3.90 -28.58 -0.59
N ASP A 115 3.41 -29.22 -1.65
CA ASP A 115 4.17 -30.20 -2.44
C ASP A 115 5.31 -29.50 -3.19
N PRO A 116 6.58 -29.84 -2.93
CA PRO A 116 7.71 -29.24 -3.62
C PRO A 116 7.68 -29.45 -5.15
N ALA A 117 7.04 -30.50 -5.65
CA ALA A 117 6.95 -30.77 -7.10
C ALA A 117 6.04 -29.76 -7.85
N ARG A 118 5.23 -29.00 -7.11
CA ARG A 118 4.34 -27.96 -7.66
C ARG A 118 4.87 -26.55 -7.44
N LEU A 119 6.07 -26.42 -6.85
CA LEU A 119 6.76 -25.15 -6.69
C LEU A 119 7.66 -24.88 -7.91
N TYR A 120 7.52 -23.68 -8.44
CA TYR A 120 8.35 -23.16 -9.52
C TYR A 120 9.00 -21.86 -9.06
N VAL A 121 10.19 -21.56 -9.55
CA VAL A 121 10.93 -20.37 -9.11
C VAL A 121 11.47 -19.56 -10.27
N THR A 122 11.59 -18.26 -10.06
CA THR A 122 12.22 -17.33 -11.00
C THR A 122 13.48 -16.73 -10.39
N CYS A 123 14.43 -16.32 -11.22
CA CYS A 123 15.70 -15.70 -10.83
C CYS A 123 16.09 -14.61 -11.84
N PHE A 124 16.90 -13.65 -11.41
CA PHE A 124 17.34 -12.56 -12.28
C PHE A 124 18.31 -13.02 -13.38
N ARG A 125 17.97 -12.70 -14.64
CA ARG A 125 18.75 -13.01 -15.85
C ARG A 125 20.05 -12.22 -15.95
N GLY A 126 20.19 -11.12 -15.20
CA GLY A 126 21.27 -10.16 -15.34
C GLY A 126 20.89 -9.00 -16.26
N ASN A 127 21.68 -7.93 -16.22
CA ASN A 127 21.55 -6.79 -17.11
C ASN A 127 22.95 -6.32 -17.52
N GLU A 128 23.33 -6.63 -18.76
CA GLU A 128 24.67 -6.35 -19.31
C GLU A 128 24.91 -4.84 -19.47
N ASP A 129 23.88 -4.07 -19.82
CA ASP A 129 23.98 -2.60 -20.01
C ASP A 129 24.42 -1.88 -18.72
N PHE A 130 24.06 -2.43 -17.55
CA PHE A 130 24.46 -1.92 -16.24
C PHE A 130 25.59 -2.71 -15.57
N GLY A 131 26.17 -3.70 -16.25
CA GLY A 131 27.22 -4.56 -15.69
C GLY A 131 26.77 -5.42 -14.51
N ILE A 132 25.47 -5.71 -14.42
CA ILE A 132 24.88 -6.51 -13.35
C ILE A 132 24.82 -7.98 -13.80
N PRO A 133 25.54 -8.90 -13.15
CA PRO A 133 25.55 -10.29 -13.56
C PRO A 133 24.20 -10.98 -13.29
N ARG A 134 24.00 -12.10 -14.00
CA ARG A 134 22.94 -13.06 -13.73
C ARG A 134 23.01 -13.61 -12.30
N ASP A 135 21.87 -13.85 -11.67
CA ASP A 135 21.81 -14.42 -10.31
C ASP A 135 21.98 -15.95 -10.31
N GLU A 136 23.17 -16.40 -10.68
CA GLU A 136 23.58 -17.80 -10.68
C GLU A 136 23.61 -18.42 -9.28
N VAL A 137 23.72 -17.60 -8.23
CA VAL A 137 23.77 -18.07 -6.84
C VAL A 137 22.40 -18.60 -6.44
N SER A 138 21.35 -17.80 -6.61
CA SER A 138 19.98 -18.19 -6.26
C SER A 138 19.51 -19.38 -7.08
N ALA A 139 19.76 -19.38 -8.40
CA ALA A 139 19.35 -20.46 -9.29
C ALA A 139 19.99 -21.82 -8.90
N LYS A 140 21.28 -21.83 -8.55
CA LYS A 140 21.97 -23.07 -8.13
C LYS A 140 21.54 -23.55 -6.75
N LEU A 141 21.25 -22.63 -5.83
CA LEU A 141 20.69 -22.97 -4.51
C LEU A 141 19.32 -23.66 -4.66
N TRP A 142 18.44 -23.09 -5.48
CA TRP A 142 17.14 -23.72 -5.79
C TRP A 142 17.30 -25.08 -6.45
N GLN A 143 18.19 -25.20 -7.44
CA GLN A 143 18.44 -26.46 -8.12
C GLN A 143 18.91 -27.56 -7.15
N LYS A 144 19.79 -27.20 -6.20
CA LYS A 144 20.25 -28.11 -5.15
C LYS A 144 19.10 -28.53 -4.23
N ILE A 145 18.28 -27.59 -3.78
CA ILE A 145 17.12 -27.87 -2.92
C ILE A 145 16.12 -28.81 -3.59
N PHE A 146 15.82 -28.59 -4.87
CA PHE A 146 14.96 -29.50 -5.64
C PHE A 146 15.58 -30.88 -5.80
N ALA A 147 16.89 -30.96 -6.09
CA ALA A 147 17.61 -32.23 -6.19
C ALA A 147 17.57 -33.02 -4.87
N ASP A 148 17.70 -32.34 -3.72
CA ASP A 148 17.58 -32.94 -2.37
C ASP A 148 16.16 -33.48 -2.10
N LYS A 149 15.15 -33.03 -2.86
CA LYS A 149 13.79 -33.57 -2.86
C LYS A 149 13.52 -34.53 -4.03
N HIS A 150 14.55 -34.96 -4.75
CA HIS A 150 14.45 -35.83 -5.91
C HIS A 150 13.61 -35.25 -7.06
N ILE A 151 13.60 -33.92 -7.20
CA ILE A 151 12.95 -33.20 -8.29
C ILE A 151 14.03 -32.79 -9.29
N ASP A 152 13.88 -33.24 -10.55
CA ASP A 152 14.70 -32.72 -11.65
C ASP A 152 14.23 -31.31 -11.99
N ALA A 153 15.09 -30.32 -11.70
CA ALA A 153 14.80 -28.91 -11.89
C ALA A 153 15.74 -28.27 -12.94
N PRO A 154 15.49 -28.50 -14.24
CA PRO A 154 16.17 -27.78 -15.30
C PRO A 154 15.94 -26.28 -15.18
N ILE A 155 17.01 -25.51 -15.39
CA ILE A 155 16.97 -24.06 -15.47
C ILE A 155 16.71 -23.67 -16.92
N ILE A 156 15.67 -22.88 -17.17
CA ILE A 156 15.28 -22.43 -18.51
C ILE A 156 15.31 -20.91 -18.60
N ASP A 157 15.90 -20.41 -19.67
CA ASP A 157 15.89 -18.98 -20.00
C ASP A 157 14.88 -18.69 -21.11
N PHE A 158 14.41 -17.44 -21.18
CA PHE A 158 13.45 -16.97 -22.20
C PHE A 158 12.13 -17.77 -22.29
N SER A 159 11.63 -18.28 -21.16
CA SER A 159 10.38 -19.06 -21.13
C SER A 159 9.15 -18.24 -21.58
N GLU A 160 9.19 -16.91 -21.44
CA GLU A 160 8.19 -15.98 -21.96
C GLU A 160 8.07 -16.00 -23.49
N ARG A 161 9.14 -16.40 -24.18
CA ARG A 161 9.23 -16.54 -25.64
C ARG A 161 9.05 -18.00 -26.06
N ASP A 162 9.75 -18.91 -25.39
CA ASP A 162 9.96 -20.28 -25.85
C ASP A 162 9.03 -21.30 -25.17
N GLY A 163 8.38 -20.90 -24.08
CA GLY A 163 7.57 -21.75 -23.21
C GLY A 163 8.39 -22.41 -22.11
N MET A 164 7.71 -22.92 -21.07
CA MET A 164 8.38 -23.46 -19.88
C MET A 164 9.00 -24.86 -20.02
N GLY A 165 8.75 -25.60 -21.11
CA GLY A 165 9.27 -26.97 -21.27
C GLY A 165 9.02 -27.86 -20.04
N ASN A 166 10.08 -28.53 -19.58
CA ASN A 166 10.13 -29.30 -18.33
C ASN A 166 10.88 -28.55 -17.20
N GLY A 167 11.06 -27.23 -17.32
CA GLY A 167 11.83 -26.46 -16.34
C GLY A 167 11.08 -26.26 -15.03
N HIS A 168 11.84 -26.05 -13.95
CA HIS A 168 11.33 -25.66 -12.63
C HIS A 168 11.89 -24.32 -12.15
N ILE A 169 12.99 -23.87 -12.75
CA ILE A 169 13.70 -22.63 -12.43
C ILE A 169 13.80 -21.81 -13.71
N PHE A 170 13.45 -20.53 -13.66
CA PHE A 170 13.41 -19.67 -14.85
C PHE A 170 14.14 -18.36 -14.66
N TYR A 171 14.91 -17.95 -15.67
CA TYR A 171 15.50 -16.61 -15.70
C TYR A 171 14.57 -15.60 -16.37
N TYR A 172 14.31 -14.46 -15.71
CA TYR A 172 13.66 -13.30 -16.31
C TYR A 172 14.49 -12.02 -16.15
N ASP A 173 14.20 -11.04 -17.00
CA ASP A 173 14.86 -9.74 -17.01
C ASP A 173 14.43 -8.84 -15.82
N GLU A 174 14.96 -7.61 -15.81
CA GLU A 174 14.71 -6.62 -14.76
C GLU A 174 13.25 -6.18 -14.61
N THR A 175 12.38 -6.48 -15.59
CA THR A 175 10.96 -6.15 -15.46
C THR A 175 10.23 -7.10 -14.52
N LYS A 176 10.86 -8.25 -14.22
CA LYS A 176 10.27 -9.34 -13.44
C LYS A 176 11.12 -9.81 -12.28
N ASN A 177 12.44 -9.81 -12.40
CA ASN A 177 13.33 -10.27 -11.33
C ASN A 177 14.34 -9.21 -10.87
N TRP A 178 13.89 -7.97 -10.77
CA TRP A 178 14.64 -6.90 -10.14
C TRP A 178 13.71 -6.07 -9.30
N TRP A 179 14.13 -5.79 -8.08
CA TRP A 179 13.38 -4.93 -7.19
C TRP A 179 14.14 -3.63 -6.91
N SER A 180 13.42 -2.53 -7.11
CA SER A 180 13.68 -1.22 -6.51
C SER A 180 12.35 -0.51 -6.33
N ARG A 181 12.33 0.55 -5.51
CA ARG A 181 11.10 1.35 -5.31
C ARG A 181 10.70 2.11 -6.58
N SER A 182 11.68 2.41 -7.44
CA SER A 182 11.50 3.10 -8.71
C SER A 182 11.36 2.17 -9.92
N GLY A 183 11.27 0.85 -9.69
CA GLY A 183 11.09 -0.17 -10.72
C GLY A 183 12.41 -0.67 -11.30
N VAL A 184 12.57 -0.62 -12.62
CA VAL A 184 13.74 -1.17 -13.32
C VAL A 184 15.03 -0.39 -13.01
N PRO A 185 16.23 -0.99 -13.16
CA PRO A 185 17.52 -0.36 -12.91
C PRO A 185 17.75 0.99 -13.60
N SER A 186 17.16 1.19 -14.79
CA SER A 186 17.27 2.44 -15.56
C SER A 186 16.45 3.58 -14.98
N ALA A 187 15.41 3.28 -14.18
CA ALA A 187 14.53 4.26 -13.55
C ALA A 187 14.96 4.63 -12.12
N MET A 188 15.93 3.91 -11.54
CA MET A 188 16.45 4.16 -10.21
C MET A 188 17.17 5.52 -10.12
N PRO A 189 16.78 6.42 -9.19
CA PRO A 189 17.52 7.60 -8.81
C PRO A 189 18.86 7.25 -8.13
N GLU A 190 19.81 8.18 -8.19
CA GLU A 190 21.08 8.08 -7.44
C GLU A 190 20.81 7.93 -5.93
N GLY A 191 21.54 7.01 -5.29
CA GLY A 191 21.40 6.66 -3.87
C GLY A 191 20.29 5.64 -3.55
N GLU A 192 19.47 5.23 -4.53
CA GLU A 192 18.42 4.23 -4.29
C GLU A 192 18.99 2.80 -4.23
N PRO A 193 18.63 1.99 -3.22
CA PRO A 193 19.03 0.60 -3.14
C PRO A 193 18.14 -0.27 -4.03
N GLY A 194 18.70 -1.35 -4.56
CA GLY A 194 17.97 -2.34 -5.34
C GLY A 194 18.74 -3.65 -5.43
N GLY A 195 18.14 -4.64 -6.06
CA GLY A 195 18.80 -5.91 -6.25
C GLY A 195 18.00 -6.94 -7.03
N PRO A 196 18.66 -8.05 -7.41
CA PRO A 196 17.98 -9.19 -7.98
C PRO A 196 17.04 -9.79 -6.95
N ASP A 197 16.04 -10.50 -7.44
CA ASP A 197 15.13 -11.25 -6.59
C ASP A 197 14.90 -12.66 -7.12
N THR A 198 14.26 -13.47 -6.28
CA THR A 198 13.77 -14.79 -6.65
C THR A 198 12.35 -14.97 -6.12
N GLU A 199 11.44 -15.27 -7.04
CA GLU A 199 10.03 -15.44 -6.72
C GLU A 199 9.64 -16.91 -6.74
N MET A 200 8.72 -17.30 -5.87
CA MET A 200 8.13 -18.64 -5.81
C MET A 200 6.70 -18.59 -6.36
N PHE A 201 6.38 -19.54 -7.23
CA PHE A 201 5.08 -19.73 -7.85
C PHE A 201 4.49 -21.09 -7.49
N TRP A 202 3.19 -21.10 -7.19
CA TRP A 202 2.40 -22.31 -7.04
C TRP A 202 1.68 -22.67 -8.33
N ASP A 203 1.76 -23.93 -8.74
CA ASP A 203 1.05 -24.47 -9.91
C ASP A 203 -0.30 -25.09 -9.51
N PHE A 204 -1.42 -24.45 -9.86
CA PHE A 204 -2.79 -24.98 -9.69
C PHE A 204 -3.18 -26.03 -10.75
N GLY A 205 -2.35 -26.24 -11.76
CA GLY A 205 -2.51 -27.28 -12.76
C GLY A 205 -2.82 -26.77 -14.18
N VAL A 206 -2.37 -27.54 -15.16
CA VAL A 206 -2.42 -27.19 -16.60
C VAL A 206 -3.83 -26.96 -17.16
N HIS A 207 -4.86 -27.55 -16.55
CA HIS A 207 -6.24 -27.42 -17.00
C HIS A 207 -6.74 -25.97 -16.96
N PHE A 208 -6.21 -25.11 -16.07
CA PHE A 208 -6.52 -23.69 -16.07
C PHE A 208 -5.98 -22.96 -17.32
N HIS A 209 -4.78 -23.32 -17.78
CA HIS A 209 -4.23 -22.78 -19.03
C HIS A 209 -5.05 -23.23 -20.25
N ASN A 210 -5.45 -24.50 -20.29
CA ASN A 210 -6.27 -25.04 -21.39
C ASN A 210 -7.62 -24.34 -21.47
N LYS A 211 -8.30 -24.17 -20.33
CA LYS A 211 -9.56 -23.44 -20.25
C LYS A 211 -9.42 -21.98 -20.71
N TRP A 212 -8.36 -21.30 -20.30
CA TRP A 212 -8.08 -19.93 -20.77
C TRP A 212 -7.90 -19.86 -22.30
N ALA A 213 -7.20 -20.84 -22.88
CA ALA A 213 -7.01 -20.92 -24.32
C ALA A 213 -8.32 -21.23 -25.08
N GLU A 214 -9.25 -21.98 -24.48
CA GLU A 214 -10.57 -22.32 -25.04
C GLU A 214 -11.57 -21.16 -24.93
N GLU A 215 -11.63 -20.48 -23.79
CA GLU A 215 -12.62 -19.43 -23.49
C GLU A 215 -12.26 -18.06 -24.07
N SER A 216 -11.06 -17.89 -24.63
CA SER A 216 -10.56 -16.57 -25.02
C SER A 216 -9.77 -16.45 -26.32
N PRO A 217 -10.29 -16.93 -27.48
CA PRO A 217 -9.82 -16.41 -28.77
C PRO A 217 -9.99 -14.88 -28.86
N VAL A 218 -11.03 -14.34 -28.22
CA VAL A 218 -11.43 -12.92 -28.27
C VAL A 218 -10.82 -12.07 -27.14
N ALA A 219 -10.53 -12.63 -25.95
CA ALA A 219 -9.82 -11.86 -24.91
C ALA A 219 -8.32 -11.68 -25.22
N LEU A 220 -7.71 -12.62 -25.94
CA LEU A 220 -6.40 -12.44 -26.58
C LEU A 220 -6.39 -11.18 -27.48
N VAL A 221 -7.44 -11.00 -28.30
CA VAL A 221 -7.58 -9.85 -29.21
C VAL A 221 -7.91 -8.54 -28.48
N ARG A 222 -8.80 -8.56 -27.47
CA ARG A 222 -9.18 -7.36 -26.69
C ARG A 222 -8.07 -6.83 -25.78
N ALA A 223 -7.22 -7.69 -25.25
CA ALA A 223 -6.10 -7.30 -24.40
C ALA A 223 -4.83 -6.95 -25.20
N GLY A 224 -4.84 -7.07 -26.54
CA GLY A 224 -3.64 -6.96 -27.37
C GLY A 224 -2.59 -8.06 -27.08
N ARG A 225 -2.99 -9.14 -26.40
CA ARG A 225 -2.10 -10.22 -25.94
C ARG A 225 -2.09 -11.32 -27.01
N LYS A 226 -0.96 -11.48 -27.71
CA LYS A 226 -0.75 -12.62 -28.63
C LYS A 226 -0.93 -13.94 -27.88
N LYS A 227 -1.25 -15.03 -28.60
CA LYS A 227 -1.26 -16.41 -28.08
C LYS A 227 0.11 -16.73 -27.47
N GLN A 228 0.28 -16.47 -26.18
CA GLN A 228 1.53 -16.64 -25.47
C GLN A 228 1.66 -18.10 -25.02
N LYS A 229 2.87 -18.66 -25.13
CA LYS A 229 3.15 -19.98 -24.57
C LYS A 229 3.01 -19.93 -23.05
N CYS A 230 2.60 -21.04 -22.44
CA CYS A 230 2.50 -21.13 -20.98
C CYS A 230 3.89 -20.99 -20.33
N HIS A 231 3.98 -20.10 -19.35
CA HIS A 231 5.15 -19.89 -18.48
C HIS A 231 4.69 -19.39 -17.11
N VAL A 232 5.59 -19.36 -16.12
CA VAL A 232 5.23 -19.13 -14.71
C VAL A 232 4.62 -17.76 -14.43
N ASN A 233 4.96 -16.77 -15.25
CA ASN A 233 4.52 -15.38 -15.10
C ASN A 233 3.50 -14.98 -16.20
N CYS A 234 2.75 -15.97 -16.72
CA CYS A 234 1.64 -15.71 -17.63
C CYS A 234 0.29 -15.65 -16.89
N ASP A 235 -0.63 -14.84 -17.40
CA ASP A 235 -1.91 -14.56 -16.73
C ASP A 235 -2.98 -15.65 -16.96
N CYS A 236 -2.59 -16.88 -17.29
CA CYS A 236 -3.52 -17.91 -17.76
C CYS A 236 -4.33 -18.61 -16.66
N GLY A 237 -4.14 -18.26 -15.39
CA GLY A 237 -4.81 -18.96 -14.28
C GLY A 237 -3.93 -19.96 -13.53
N ARG A 238 -3.04 -20.66 -14.25
CA ARG A 238 -2.27 -21.81 -13.75
C ARG A 238 -1.34 -21.47 -12.58
N PHE A 239 -0.56 -20.40 -12.70
CA PHE A 239 0.46 -20.04 -11.72
C PHE A 239 0.03 -18.84 -10.88
N MET A 240 0.49 -18.82 -9.62
CA MET A 240 0.36 -17.69 -8.72
C MET A 240 1.63 -17.54 -7.91
N GLU A 241 2.18 -16.33 -7.91
CA GLU A 241 3.31 -15.95 -7.07
C GLU A 241 2.87 -15.95 -5.60
N ILE A 242 3.54 -16.75 -4.77
CA ILE A 242 3.25 -16.91 -3.34
C ILE A 242 4.31 -16.28 -2.43
N GLY A 243 5.43 -15.83 -2.99
CA GLY A 243 6.39 -14.99 -2.27
C GLY A 243 7.59 -14.61 -3.11
N ASN A 244 8.21 -13.49 -2.76
CA ASN A 244 9.38 -12.92 -3.41
C ASN A 244 10.49 -12.68 -2.37
N SER A 245 11.69 -13.21 -2.61
CA SER A 245 12.91 -12.89 -1.85
C SER A 245 13.78 -11.93 -2.65
N VAL A 246 13.78 -10.66 -2.24
CA VAL A 246 14.62 -9.59 -2.79
C VAL A 246 15.97 -9.57 -2.08
N PHE A 247 17.04 -9.58 -2.87
CA PHE A 247 18.42 -9.52 -2.39
C PHE A 247 19.02 -8.15 -2.67
N MET A 248 18.68 -7.18 -1.82
CA MET A 248 19.20 -5.82 -1.92
C MET A 248 20.71 -5.80 -1.68
N GLU A 249 21.47 -5.69 -2.76
CA GLU A 249 22.93 -5.72 -2.75
C GLU A 249 23.58 -4.64 -3.63
N TYR A 250 22.77 -3.81 -4.32
CA TYR A 250 23.24 -2.72 -5.16
C TYR A 250 22.66 -1.36 -4.73
N VAL A 251 23.43 -0.30 -4.96
CA VAL A 251 22.96 1.09 -4.90
C VAL A 251 23.30 1.80 -6.21
N LYS A 252 22.37 2.63 -6.68
CA LYS A 252 22.54 3.38 -7.92
C LYS A 252 23.49 4.56 -7.70
N ASN A 253 24.51 4.67 -8.56
CA ASN A 253 25.40 5.82 -8.64
C ASN A 253 25.20 6.56 -9.98
N LYS A 254 25.86 7.72 -10.15
CA LYS A 254 25.84 8.50 -11.40
C LYS A 254 26.21 7.68 -12.64
N ASP A 255 27.19 6.78 -12.49
CA ASP A 255 27.78 6.04 -13.61
C ASP A 255 27.28 4.59 -13.73
N GLY A 256 26.34 4.15 -12.87
CA GLY A 256 25.88 2.75 -12.87
C GLY A 256 25.45 2.27 -11.48
N PHE A 257 26.01 1.15 -11.03
CA PHE A 257 25.69 0.52 -9.76
C PHE A 257 26.95 0.11 -9.00
N GLU A 258 26.95 0.31 -7.69
CA GLU A 258 27.95 -0.25 -6.78
C GLU A 258 27.30 -1.20 -5.78
N LYS A 259 28.12 -2.03 -5.10
CA LYS A 259 27.64 -2.92 -4.05
C LYS A 259 27.31 -2.14 -2.78
N LEU A 260 26.18 -2.45 -2.16
CA LEU A 260 25.85 -1.96 -0.83
C LEU A 260 26.86 -2.47 0.21
N LYS A 261 27.16 -1.64 1.22
CA LYS A 261 28.04 -2.03 2.34
C LYS A 261 27.50 -3.22 3.13
N GLN A 262 26.18 -3.35 3.19
CA GLN A 262 25.48 -4.48 3.80
C GLN A 262 24.59 -5.14 2.75
N HIS A 263 24.60 -6.46 2.72
CA HIS A 263 23.66 -7.23 1.91
C HIS A 263 22.40 -7.48 2.71
N ASN A 264 21.26 -7.07 2.16
CA ASN A 264 19.98 -7.20 2.84
C ASN A 264 19.10 -8.25 2.16
N VAL A 265 18.23 -8.84 2.97
CA VAL A 265 17.12 -9.66 2.47
C VAL A 265 15.84 -8.92 2.79
N ASP A 266 14.98 -8.80 1.79
CA ASP A 266 13.59 -8.39 1.94
C ASP A 266 12.71 -9.48 1.34
N PHE A 267 11.95 -10.16 2.19
CA PHE A 267 10.95 -11.11 1.74
C PHE A 267 9.56 -10.51 1.82
N GLY A 268 8.76 -10.71 0.76
CA GLY A 268 7.34 -10.40 0.75
C GLY A 268 6.53 -11.61 0.27
N GLY A 269 5.71 -12.18 1.16
CA GLY A 269 4.78 -13.26 0.83
C GLY A 269 3.32 -12.82 1.03
N GLY A 270 2.49 -12.90 -0.01
CA GLY A 270 1.07 -12.58 0.12
C GLY A 270 0.32 -13.65 0.92
N LEU A 271 -0.17 -13.32 2.11
CA LEU A 271 -0.84 -14.28 3.01
C LEU A 271 -2.08 -14.90 2.34
N GLU A 272 -2.89 -14.11 1.65
CA GLU A 272 -4.05 -14.59 0.89
C GLU A 272 -3.68 -15.58 -0.21
N ARG A 273 -2.58 -15.31 -0.93
CA ARG A 273 -2.10 -16.20 -2.00
C ARG A 273 -1.53 -17.50 -1.44
N LEU A 274 -0.86 -17.43 -0.30
CA LEU A 274 -0.35 -18.61 0.39
C LEU A 274 -1.50 -19.49 0.93
N ALA A 275 -2.54 -18.88 1.49
CA ALA A 275 -3.75 -19.60 1.88
C ALA A 275 -4.44 -20.27 0.68
N ALA A 276 -4.55 -19.56 -0.44
CA ALA A 276 -5.09 -20.09 -1.69
C ALA A 276 -4.28 -21.30 -2.21
N ALA A 277 -2.95 -21.27 -2.11
CA ALA A 277 -2.09 -22.39 -2.46
C ALA A 277 -2.30 -23.60 -1.53
N ILE A 278 -2.44 -23.38 -0.21
CA ILE A 278 -2.68 -24.45 0.78
C ILE A 278 -4.05 -25.11 0.58
N GLU A 279 -5.07 -24.32 0.24
CA GLU A 279 -6.41 -24.83 -0.08
C GLU A 279 -6.52 -25.39 -1.50
N ASP A 280 -5.44 -25.29 -2.30
CA ASP A 280 -5.39 -25.64 -3.71
C ASP A 280 -6.52 -25.00 -4.56
N CYS A 281 -6.80 -23.73 -4.28
CA CYS A 281 -7.84 -22.95 -4.95
C CYS A 281 -7.25 -21.71 -5.61
N GLN A 282 -7.33 -21.60 -6.94
CA GLN A 282 -6.81 -20.42 -7.66
C GLN A 282 -7.56 -19.12 -7.33
N ASP A 283 -8.71 -19.17 -6.67
CA ASP A 283 -9.54 -18.01 -6.34
C ASP A 283 -9.32 -17.60 -4.88
N ILE A 284 -8.51 -16.56 -4.67
CA ILE A 284 -8.11 -16.11 -3.33
C ILE A 284 -9.31 -15.66 -2.48
N PHE A 285 -10.44 -15.34 -3.11
CA PHE A 285 -11.65 -14.95 -2.39
C PHE A 285 -12.40 -16.16 -1.79
N ARG A 286 -11.99 -17.39 -2.10
CA ARG A 286 -12.57 -18.62 -1.52
C ARG A 286 -11.91 -19.07 -0.23
N ILE A 287 -10.78 -18.47 0.15
CA ILE A 287 -10.10 -18.81 1.40
C ILE A 287 -11.00 -18.52 2.61
N ASP A 288 -10.75 -19.24 3.69
CA ASP A 288 -11.61 -19.27 4.87
C ASP A 288 -11.95 -17.88 5.46
N ILE A 289 -11.04 -16.91 5.39
CA ILE A 289 -11.26 -15.56 5.93
C ILE A 289 -12.41 -14.80 5.26
N PHE A 290 -12.72 -15.11 3.99
CA PHE A 290 -13.80 -14.47 3.24
C PHE A 290 -15.12 -15.22 3.33
N ALA A 291 -15.12 -16.47 3.78
CA ALA A 291 -16.32 -17.31 3.80
C ALA A 291 -17.50 -16.67 4.57
N PRO A 292 -17.32 -16.05 5.76
CA PRO A 292 -18.41 -15.37 6.46
C PRO A 292 -18.96 -14.16 5.69
N LEU A 293 -18.07 -13.41 5.04
CA LEU A 293 -18.43 -12.21 4.28
C LEU A 293 -19.18 -12.59 3.00
N ILE A 294 -18.70 -13.60 2.27
CA ILE A 294 -19.40 -14.17 1.11
C ILE A 294 -20.80 -14.59 1.53
N LYS A 295 -20.91 -15.36 2.61
CA LYS A 295 -22.20 -15.87 3.08
C LYS A 295 -23.18 -14.75 3.40
N HIS A 296 -22.67 -13.67 3.99
CA HIS A 296 -23.48 -12.48 4.26
C HIS A 296 -23.99 -11.83 2.96
N ILE A 297 -23.13 -11.64 1.95
CA ILE A 297 -23.52 -11.08 0.64
C ILE A 297 -24.53 -12.00 -0.08
N GLU A 298 -24.35 -13.33 -0.02
CA GLU A 298 -25.31 -14.29 -0.58
C GLU A 298 -26.69 -14.14 0.07
N ASN A 299 -26.75 -14.01 1.39
CA ASN A 299 -28.00 -13.84 2.12
C ASN A 299 -28.71 -12.52 1.76
N LEU A 300 -27.95 -11.43 1.57
CA LEU A 300 -28.52 -10.13 1.20
C LEU A 300 -28.98 -10.06 -0.27
N SER A 301 -28.24 -10.71 -1.17
CA SER A 301 -28.49 -10.64 -2.62
C SER A 301 -29.43 -11.75 -3.14
N GLY A 302 -29.53 -12.87 -2.43
CA GLY A 302 -30.15 -14.10 -2.93
C GLY A 302 -29.35 -14.77 -4.05
N LYS A 303 -28.12 -14.32 -4.32
CA LYS A 303 -27.19 -14.87 -5.32
C LYS A 303 -26.18 -15.81 -4.67
N GLN A 304 -25.54 -16.66 -5.48
CA GLN A 304 -24.53 -17.62 -5.01
C GLN A 304 -23.17 -17.32 -5.62
N TYR A 305 -22.12 -17.29 -4.78
CA TYR A 305 -20.77 -16.99 -5.25
C TYR A 305 -20.20 -18.13 -6.09
N GLY A 306 -19.75 -17.81 -7.31
CA GLY A 306 -19.25 -18.78 -8.30
C GLY A 306 -20.31 -19.34 -9.25
N ALA A 307 -21.60 -19.05 -9.05
CA ALA A 307 -22.65 -19.52 -9.95
C ALA A 307 -22.66 -18.78 -11.29
N ASP A 308 -22.39 -17.47 -11.28
CA ASP A 308 -22.22 -16.63 -12.47
C ASP A 308 -20.92 -15.80 -12.35
N GLN A 309 -20.20 -15.62 -13.46
CA GLN A 309 -18.90 -14.93 -13.46
C GLN A 309 -19.03 -13.42 -13.23
N ASN A 310 -20.08 -12.77 -13.75
CA ASN A 310 -20.30 -11.34 -13.56
C ASN A 310 -20.77 -11.01 -12.14
N GLU A 311 -21.60 -11.89 -11.57
CA GLU A 311 -21.99 -11.83 -10.17
C GLU A 311 -20.77 -12.07 -9.28
N SER A 312 -19.97 -13.12 -9.54
CA SER A 312 -18.74 -13.40 -8.80
C SER A 312 -17.77 -12.22 -8.80
N ARG A 313 -17.57 -11.56 -9.94
CA ARG A 313 -16.78 -10.31 -10.02
C ARG A 313 -17.31 -9.24 -9.05
N SER A 314 -18.62 -9.10 -8.95
CA SER A 314 -19.26 -8.12 -8.06
C SER A 314 -19.08 -8.50 -6.58
N PHE A 315 -19.21 -9.78 -6.22
CA PHE A 315 -18.88 -10.27 -4.88
C PHE A 315 -17.44 -9.90 -4.49
N ARG A 316 -16.45 -10.24 -5.34
CA ARG A 316 -15.03 -9.96 -5.08
C ARG A 316 -14.74 -8.48 -4.85
N MET A 317 -15.32 -7.62 -5.68
CA MET A 317 -15.18 -6.17 -5.53
C MET A 317 -15.81 -5.63 -4.24
N ILE A 318 -16.97 -6.17 -3.82
CA ILE A 318 -17.57 -5.78 -2.54
C ILE A 318 -16.67 -6.21 -1.37
N LEU A 319 -16.21 -7.45 -1.39
CA LEU A 319 -15.36 -8.04 -0.34
C LEU A 319 -14.06 -7.25 -0.16
N ASP A 320 -13.31 -7.07 -1.24
CA ASP A 320 -12.02 -6.37 -1.19
C ASP A 320 -12.18 -4.92 -0.76
N HIS A 321 -13.08 -4.16 -1.41
CA HIS A 321 -13.19 -2.73 -1.17
C HIS A 321 -13.76 -2.41 0.21
N ALA A 322 -14.70 -3.22 0.73
CA ALA A 322 -15.19 -3.08 2.09
C ALA A 322 -14.09 -3.39 3.12
N ARG A 323 -13.28 -4.43 2.88
CA ARG A 323 -12.12 -4.78 3.71
C ARG A 323 -11.08 -3.68 3.72
N ALA A 324 -10.65 -3.21 2.55
CA ALA A 324 -9.69 -2.14 2.40
C ALA A 324 -10.16 -0.85 3.07
N ALA A 325 -11.42 -0.44 2.86
CA ALA A 325 -11.98 0.75 3.48
C ALA A 325 -12.04 0.63 5.02
N THR A 326 -12.37 -0.54 5.56
CA THR A 326 -12.39 -0.80 7.01
C THR A 326 -11.01 -0.53 7.64
N PHE A 327 -9.95 -1.09 7.06
CA PHE A 327 -8.58 -0.89 7.54
C PHE A 327 -8.08 0.54 7.33
N LEU A 328 -8.40 1.16 6.20
CA LEU A 328 -8.03 2.56 5.92
C LEU A 328 -8.66 3.52 6.95
N ILE A 329 -9.94 3.34 7.28
CA ILE A 329 -10.62 4.18 8.28
C ILE A 329 -10.03 3.94 9.67
N ALA A 330 -9.71 2.69 10.02
CA ALA A 330 -9.03 2.36 11.27
C ALA A 330 -7.69 3.09 11.41
N ASP A 331 -6.94 3.22 10.32
CA ASP A 331 -5.67 3.96 10.29
C ASP A 331 -5.83 5.48 10.09
N GLY A 332 -7.07 5.99 10.05
CA GLY A 332 -7.37 7.42 10.04
C GLY A 332 -7.74 8.02 8.68
N ALA A 333 -7.75 7.23 7.60
CA ALA A 333 -8.14 7.68 6.27
C ALA A 333 -9.67 7.62 6.10
N THR A 334 -10.38 8.57 6.69
CA THR A 334 -11.84 8.69 6.54
C THR A 334 -12.25 9.18 5.13
N PRO A 335 -13.43 8.78 4.60
CA PRO A 335 -13.89 9.18 3.27
C PRO A 335 -13.89 10.71 3.06
N SER A 336 -13.23 11.17 2.00
CA SER A 336 -13.11 12.61 1.67
C SER A 336 -12.96 12.86 0.16
N ASN A 337 -12.78 14.12 -0.25
CA ASN A 337 -12.52 14.50 -1.64
C ASN A 337 -11.03 14.54 -2.01
N LYS A 338 -10.11 14.32 -1.06
CA LYS A 338 -8.67 14.60 -1.23
C LYS A 338 -7.78 13.53 -0.59
N ASP A 339 -6.57 13.41 -1.14
CA ASP A 339 -5.46 12.59 -0.61
C ASP A 339 -5.93 11.16 -0.23
N GLN A 340 -5.59 10.65 0.96
CA GLN A 340 -5.96 9.30 1.38
C GLN A 340 -7.48 9.08 1.41
N GLY A 341 -8.24 10.05 1.92
CA GLY A 341 -9.69 9.94 2.05
C GLY A 341 -10.43 9.83 0.71
N TYR A 342 -9.84 10.32 -0.38
CA TYR A 342 -10.37 10.10 -1.73
C TYR A 342 -10.42 8.60 -2.08
N PHE A 343 -9.37 7.85 -1.76
CA PHE A 343 -9.31 6.41 -2.05
C PHE A 343 -10.30 5.63 -1.19
N THR A 344 -10.36 5.89 0.12
CA THR A 344 -11.37 5.28 1.01
C THR A 344 -12.77 5.50 0.47
N ARG A 345 -13.07 6.73 0.04
CA ARG A 345 -14.37 7.06 -0.55
C ARG A 345 -14.60 6.33 -1.87
N ARG A 346 -13.61 6.25 -2.75
CA ARG A 346 -13.70 5.56 -4.04
C ARG A 346 -14.00 4.07 -3.86
N LEU A 347 -13.30 3.40 -2.95
CA LEU A 347 -13.50 1.98 -2.62
C LEU A 347 -14.93 1.73 -2.12
N LEU A 348 -15.40 2.51 -1.13
CA LEU A 348 -16.76 2.38 -0.62
C LEU A 348 -17.82 2.57 -1.70
N ARG A 349 -17.64 3.56 -2.58
CA ARG A 349 -18.57 3.80 -3.69
C ARG A 349 -18.62 2.65 -4.69
N ARG A 350 -17.47 2.06 -5.01
CA ARG A 350 -17.40 0.86 -5.85
C ARG A 350 -18.10 -0.31 -5.18
N ALA A 351 -17.85 -0.57 -3.89
CA ALA A 351 -18.54 -1.61 -3.14
C ALA A 351 -20.08 -1.42 -3.18
N VAL A 352 -20.56 -0.21 -2.90
CA VAL A 352 -22.01 0.10 -2.93
C VAL A 352 -22.62 -0.07 -4.32
N PHE A 353 -21.90 0.29 -5.38
CA PHE A 353 -22.35 0.07 -6.75
C PHE A 353 -22.51 -1.40 -7.09
N HIS A 354 -21.53 -2.23 -6.74
CA HIS A 354 -21.60 -3.67 -6.96
C HIS A 354 -22.66 -4.34 -6.08
N ALA A 355 -22.88 -3.84 -4.86
CA ALA A 355 -23.98 -4.29 -4.01
C ALA A 355 -25.34 -4.03 -4.69
N GLN A 356 -25.56 -2.83 -5.23
CA GLN A 356 -26.78 -2.54 -6.00
C GLN A 356 -26.91 -3.39 -7.27
N LYS A 357 -25.79 -3.68 -7.95
CA LYS A 357 -25.78 -4.57 -9.13
C LYS A 357 -26.23 -5.99 -8.79
N LEU A 358 -25.91 -6.48 -7.59
CA LEU A 358 -26.38 -7.75 -7.05
C LEU A 358 -27.83 -7.68 -6.51
N GLY A 359 -28.49 -6.53 -6.58
CA GLY A 359 -29.85 -6.33 -6.06
C GLY A 359 -29.93 -6.03 -4.56
N ILE A 360 -28.80 -5.76 -3.91
CA ILE A 360 -28.76 -5.43 -2.48
C ILE A 360 -29.22 -3.97 -2.30
N ALA A 361 -30.37 -3.79 -1.66
CA ALA A 361 -30.95 -2.48 -1.36
C ALA A 361 -30.81 -2.06 0.11
N SER A 362 -30.39 -2.98 0.97
CA SER A 362 -30.12 -2.75 2.39
C SER A 362 -28.69 -2.24 2.62
N ARG A 363 -28.38 -1.90 3.88
CA ARG A 363 -27.02 -1.71 4.35
C ARG A 363 -26.19 -2.97 4.05
N CYS A 364 -24.97 -2.78 3.55
CA CYS A 364 -24.06 -3.86 3.20
C CYS A 364 -22.65 -3.57 3.71
N CYS A 365 -22.09 -2.41 3.39
CA CYS A 365 -20.70 -2.10 3.72
C CYS A 365 -20.46 -2.04 5.23
N GLY A 366 -21.37 -1.42 5.98
CA GLY A 366 -21.28 -1.36 7.44
C GLY A 366 -21.39 -2.73 8.13
N ASP A 367 -22.20 -3.64 7.59
CA ASP A 367 -22.38 -4.98 8.16
C ASP A 367 -21.16 -5.87 7.86
N LEU A 368 -20.58 -5.74 6.66
CA LEU A 368 -19.31 -6.38 6.32
C LEU A 368 -18.16 -5.86 7.20
N ALA A 369 -18.11 -4.57 7.49
CA ALA A 369 -17.10 -3.98 8.36
C ALA A 369 -17.11 -4.60 9.76
N GLU A 370 -18.29 -4.89 10.30
CA GLU A 370 -18.43 -5.56 11.59
C GLU A 370 -17.85 -6.98 11.55
N LEU A 371 -18.16 -7.76 10.52
CA LEU A 371 -17.57 -9.09 10.31
C LEU A 371 -16.04 -9.03 10.15
N ILE A 372 -15.53 -8.01 9.44
CA ILE A 372 -14.09 -7.78 9.27
C ILE A 372 -13.44 -7.45 10.63
N ILE A 373 -14.06 -6.57 11.43
CA ILE A 373 -13.56 -6.23 12.77
C ILE A 373 -13.52 -7.46 13.67
N ASP A 374 -14.53 -8.33 13.59
CA ASP A 374 -14.59 -9.55 14.39
C ASP A 374 -13.49 -10.55 13.97
N SER A 375 -13.28 -10.75 12.67
CA SER A 375 -12.25 -11.66 12.14
C SER A 375 -10.82 -11.15 12.40
N TYR A 376 -10.57 -9.85 12.24
CA TYR A 376 -9.21 -9.29 12.30
C TYR A 376 -8.85 -8.61 13.61
N GLY A 377 -9.82 -8.27 14.45
CA GLY A 377 -9.62 -7.47 15.66
C GLY A 377 -8.88 -8.18 16.80
N GLY A 378 -8.58 -9.48 16.66
CA GLY A 378 -7.63 -10.18 17.54
C GLY A 378 -6.17 -9.87 17.20
N VAL A 379 -5.87 -9.67 15.91
CA VAL A 379 -4.52 -9.37 15.41
C VAL A 379 -4.29 -7.86 15.33
N TYR A 380 -5.35 -7.11 15.03
CA TYR A 380 -5.30 -5.67 14.84
C TYR A 380 -6.28 -4.97 15.80
N PRO A 381 -5.90 -4.76 17.08
CA PRO A 381 -6.79 -4.21 18.11
C PRO A 381 -7.42 -2.86 17.75
N GLN A 382 -6.73 -2.04 16.95
CA GLN A 382 -7.23 -0.74 16.50
C GLN A 382 -8.57 -0.82 15.74
N LEU A 383 -8.89 -1.97 15.15
CA LEU A 383 -10.19 -2.22 14.50
C LEU A 383 -11.32 -2.23 15.52
N LYS A 384 -11.10 -2.83 16.70
CA LYS A 384 -12.09 -2.86 17.79
C LYS A 384 -12.19 -1.50 18.48
N GLU A 385 -11.05 -0.89 18.77
CA GLU A 385 -10.99 0.43 19.42
C GLU A 385 -11.70 1.52 18.60
N ARG A 386 -11.63 1.44 17.27
CA ARG A 386 -12.23 2.41 16.35
C ARG A 386 -13.51 1.91 15.71
N LYS A 387 -14.10 0.82 16.20
CA LYS A 387 -15.31 0.18 15.64
C LYS A 387 -16.42 1.19 15.37
N GLU A 388 -16.78 2.01 16.35
CA GLU A 388 -17.84 3.00 16.20
C GLU A 388 -17.54 4.01 15.08
N SER A 389 -16.31 4.55 15.03
CA SER A 389 -15.91 5.50 13.99
C SER A 389 -15.87 4.87 12.60
N ILE A 390 -15.47 3.60 12.49
CA ILE A 390 -15.44 2.85 11.23
C ILE A 390 -16.86 2.69 10.71
N LEU A 391 -17.75 2.14 11.55
CA LEU A 391 -19.14 1.88 11.18
C LEU A 391 -19.85 3.17 10.79
N GLU A 392 -19.68 4.25 11.55
CA GLU A 392 -20.30 5.53 11.24
C GLU A 392 -19.83 6.10 9.90
N ALA A 393 -18.51 6.12 9.66
CA ALA A 393 -17.96 6.64 8.41
C ALA A 393 -18.42 5.84 7.18
N MET A 394 -18.49 4.51 7.29
CA MET A 394 -18.96 3.64 6.21
C MET A 394 -20.46 3.83 5.95
N ASN A 395 -21.27 3.87 7.00
CA ASN A 395 -22.72 4.07 6.89
C ASN A 395 -23.08 5.41 6.28
N GLN A 396 -22.44 6.49 6.73
CA GLN A 396 -22.70 7.83 6.22
C GLN A 396 -22.40 7.90 4.73
N GLU A 397 -21.27 7.36 4.27
CA GLU A 397 -20.92 7.38 2.85
C GLU A 397 -21.81 6.44 2.03
N GLU A 398 -22.19 5.26 2.55
CA GLU A 398 -23.11 4.32 1.89
C GLU A 398 -24.51 4.94 1.69
N ILE A 399 -25.08 5.55 2.74
CA ILE A 399 -26.38 6.23 2.65
C ILE A 399 -26.33 7.41 1.68
N LYS A 400 -25.29 8.25 1.80
CA LYS A 400 -25.11 9.44 0.96
C LYS A 400 -24.93 9.06 -0.49
N PHE A 401 -24.07 8.10 -0.79
CA PHE A 401 -23.80 7.67 -2.15
C PHE A 401 -24.94 6.84 -2.73
N GLY A 402 -25.58 5.96 -1.96
CA GLY A 402 -26.72 5.17 -2.46
C GLY A 402 -27.86 6.04 -3.00
N LYS A 403 -28.14 7.18 -2.35
CA LYS A 403 -29.10 8.18 -2.85
C LYS A 403 -28.65 8.81 -4.16
N ALA A 404 -27.38 9.25 -4.23
CA ALA A 404 -26.81 9.86 -5.43
C ALA A 404 -26.72 8.88 -6.60
N LEU A 405 -26.33 7.64 -6.33
CA LEU A 405 -26.19 6.57 -7.30
C LEU A 405 -27.54 6.23 -7.94
N LYS A 406 -28.62 6.12 -7.15
CA LYS A 406 -29.97 5.88 -7.68
C LYS A 406 -30.42 6.95 -8.67
N LEU A 407 -30.08 8.22 -8.41
CA LEU A 407 -30.38 9.33 -9.32
C LEU A 407 -29.47 9.28 -10.56
N GLY A 408 -28.16 9.11 -10.36
CA GLY A 408 -27.20 9.06 -11.45
C GLY A 408 -27.39 7.86 -12.39
N LEU A 409 -27.84 6.71 -11.88
CA LEU A 409 -28.20 5.55 -12.71
C LEU A 409 -29.39 5.83 -13.62
N LYS A 410 -30.38 6.61 -13.16
CA LYS A 410 -31.49 7.05 -14.02
C LYS A 410 -31.00 7.97 -15.14
N GLU A 411 -30.13 8.92 -14.81
CA GLU A 411 -29.52 9.79 -15.82
C GLU A 411 -28.63 9.02 -16.81
N LEU A 412 -27.91 8.00 -16.33
CA LEU A 412 -27.13 7.10 -17.19
C LEU A 412 -28.01 6.29 -18.14
N ASP A 413 -29.14 5.80 -17.65
CA ASP A 413 -30.09 5.06 -18.48
C ASP A 413 -30.71 5.97 -19.57
N ASN A 414 -30.83 7.28 -19.31
CA ASN A 414 -31.27 8.29 -20.28
C ASN A 414 -30.20 8.72 -21.30
N LEU A 415 -28.93 8.29 -21.15
CA LEU A 415 -27.91 8.62 -22.15
C LEU A 415 -28.21 7.90 -23.47
N GLU A 416 -28.27 8.70 -24.53
CA GLU A 416 -28.50 8.26 -25.90
C GLU A 416 -27.19 8.11 -26.67
N ASN A 417 -27.21 7.25 -27.69
CA ASN A 417 -26.09 7.11 -28.62
C ASN A 417 -25.95 8.39 -29.44
N VAL A 418 -24.77 9.04 -29.37
CA VAL A 418 -24.47 10.28 -30.12
C VAL A 418 -23.63 10.03 -31.38
N GLY A 419 -23.26 8.78 -31.67
CA GLY A 419 -22.55 8.43 -32.91
C GLY A 419 -21.84 7.08 -32.85
N GLY A 420 -21.55 6.51 -34.02
CA GLY A 420 -20.78 5.27 -34.19
C GLY A 420 -19.40 5.52 -34.78
N ILE A 421 -18.33 4.98 -34.18
CA ILE A 421 -17.01 4.91 -34.84
C ILE A 421 -16.86 3.54 -35.49
N GLU A 422 -16.57 3.49 -36.78
CA GLU A 422 -16.13 2.27 -37.44
C GLU A 422 -14.68 1.98 -37.08
N LYS A 423 -14.48 1.01 -36.19
CA LYS A 423 -13.14 0.52 -35.86
C LYS A 423 -12.85 -0.71 -36.71
N VAL A 424 -11.76 -0.67 -37.47
CA VAL A 424 -11.26 -1.83 -38.21
C VAL A 424 -10.41 -2.65 -37.25
N SER A 425 -10.83 -3.89 -36.97
CA SER A 425 -10.01 -4.90 -36.30
C SER A 425 -10.10 -6.18 -37.12
N ASP A 426 -8.96 -6.73 -37.55
CA ASP A 426 -8.87 -7.98 -38.32
C ASP A 426 -9.78 -8.04 -39.57
N GLY A 427 -9.89 -6.93 -40.30
CA GLY A 427 -10.70 -6.86 -41.54
C GLY A 427 -12.22 -6.79 -41.31
N LEU A 428 -12.69 -6.72 -40.06
CA LEU A 428 -14.09 -6.51 -39.69
C LEU A 428 -14.33 -5.05 -39.27
N LEU A 429 -15.31 -4.41 -39.90
CA LEU A 429 -15.85 -3.12 -39.48
C LEU A 429 -16.75 -3.32 -38.27
N LYS A 430 -16.37 -2.76 -37.11
CA LYS A 430 -17.21 -2.74 -35.92
C LYS A 430 -17.66 -1.31 -35.64
N THR A 431 -18.96 -1.04 -35.76
CA THR A 431 -19.57 0.20 -35.30
C THR A 431 -19.57 0.23 -33.77
N ILE A 432 -18.86 1.19 -33.19
CA ILE A 432 -18.80 1.42 -31.74
C ILE A 432 -19.69 2.60 -31.41
N ASN A 433 -20.83 2.33 -30.78
CA ASN A 433 -21.76 3.36 -30.33
C ASN A 433 -21.19 4.13 -29.13
N ARG A 434 -21.28 5.46 -29.16
CA ARG A 434 -20.70 6.36 -28.17
C ARG A 434 -21.75 7.21 -27.47
N VAL A 435 -21.45 7.59 -26.22
CA VAL A 435 -22.18 8.63 -25.49
C VAL A 435 -21.28 9.86 -25.30
N ASP A 436 -21.94 11.01 -25.21
CA ASP A 436 -21.34 12.33 -24.98
C ASP A 436 -20.49 12.35 -23.70
N GLY A 437 -19.21 12.70 -23.83
CA GLY A 437 -18.26 12.74 -22.72
C GLY A 437 -18.54 13.87 -21.73
N VAL A 438 -19.17 14.96 -22.16
CA VAL A 438 -19.63 16.05 -21.30
C VAL A 438 -20.79 15.60 -20.41
N LYS A 439 -21.75 14.87 -20.97
CA LYS A 439 -22.86 14.30 -20.16
C LYS A 439 -22.36 13.25 -19.18
N ALA A 440 -21.43 12.39 -19.59
CA ALA A 440 -20.78 11.44 -18.68
C ALA A 440 -20.01 12.18 -17.57
N PHE A 441 -19.33 13.28 -17.90
CA PHE A 441 -18.65 14.12 -16.92
C PHE A 441 -19.61 14.81 -15.95
N PHE A 442 -20.76 15.30 -16.43
CA PHE A 442 -21.81 15.85 -15.58
C PHE A 442 -22.28 14.82 -14.56
N ILE A 443 -22.55 13.57 -14.99
CA ILE A 443 -22.96 12.51 -14.07
C ILE A 443 -21.86 12.22 -13.04
N HIS A 444 -20.61 12.18 -13.47
CA HIS A 444 -19.46 12.02 -12.59
C HIS A 444 -19.38 13.13 -11.53
N GLN A 445 -19.47 14.39 -11.94
CA GLN A 445 -19.34 15.54 -11.05
C GLN A 445 -20.54 15.69 -10.11
N SER A 446 -21.76 15.56 -10.64
CA SER A 446 -23.00 15.84 -9.92
C SER A 446 -23.41 14.71 -8.98
N PHE A 447 -23.23 13.45 -9.38
CA PHE A 447 -23.62 12.28 -8.57
C PHE A 447 -22.42 11.59 -7.94
N GLY A 448 -21.19 11.96 -8.34
CA GLY A 448 -19.97 11.40 -7.79
C GLY A 448 -19.73 9.95 -8.20
N ILE A 449 -20.29 9.54 -9.35
CA ILE A 449 -20.13 8.21 -9.93
C ILE A 449 -18.81 8.20 -10.72
N PRO A 450 -17.80 7.41 -10.33
CA PRO A 450 -16.54 7.31 -11.06
C PRO A 450 -16.71 6.88 -12.52
N LEU A 451 -15.81 7.31 -13.41
CA LEU A 451 -15.89 7.04 -14.85
C LEU A 451 -15.97 5.54 -15.14
N GLU A 452 -15.18 4.73 -14.42
CA GLU A 452 -15.18 3.28 -14.56
C GLU A 452 -16.58 2.64 -14.39
N MET A 453 -17.40 3.15 -13.47
CA MET A 453 -18.73 2.63 -13.16
C MET A 453 -19.74 3.08 -14.22
N ILE A 454 -19.55 4.29 -14.75
CA ILE A 454 -20.29 4.80 -15.91
C ILE A 454 -19.99 3.91 -17.12
N GLN A 455 -18.72 3.65 -17.41
CA GLN A 455 -18.27 2.80 -18.50
C GLN A 455 -18.78 1.36 -18.33
N GLU A 456 -18.73 0.79 -17.13
CA GLU A 456 -19.22 -0.56 -16.85
C GLU A 456 -20.74 -0.65 -17.11
N ARG A 457 -21.52 0.33 -16.66
CA ARG A 457 -22.97 0.36 -16.87
C ARG A 457 -23.33 0.51 -18.36
N LEU A 458 -22.61 1.37 -19.09
CA LEU A 458 -22.86 1.63 -20.52
C LEU A 458 -22.39 0.47 -21.41
N SER A 459 -21.31 -0.21 -21.03
CA SER A 459 -20.80 -1.37 -21.77
C SER A 459 -21.81 -2.50 -21.84
N ALA A 460 -22.65 -2.67 -20.81
CA ALA A 460 -23.76 -3.63 -20.82
C ALA A 460 -24.83 -3.32 -21.90
N ARG A 461 -24.88 -2.08 -22.40
CA ARG A 461 -25.74 -1.62 -23.51
C ARG A 461 -24.97 -1.50 -24.83
N GLY A 462 -23.70 -1.91 -24.88
CA GLY A 462 -22.84 -1.75 -26.06
C GLY A 462 -22.45 -0.29 -26.35
N LEU A 463 -22.51 0.58 -25.35
CA LEU A 463 -22.15 2.00 -25.44
C LEU A 463 -20.79 2.25 -24.78
N LEU A 464 -19.99 3.15 -25.35
CA LEU A 464 -18.74 3.62 -24.76
C LEU A 464 -18.78 5.13 -24.51
N VAL A 465 -18.13 5.59 -23.45
CA VAL A 465 -17.96 7.03 -23.20
C VAL A 465 -16.90 7.58 -24.15
N ASP A 466 -17.09 8.81 -24.64
CA ASP A 466 -15.97 9.55 -25.22
C ASP A 466 -15.00 9.99 -24.12
N GLU A 467 -14.02 9.13 -23.83
CA GLU A 467 -13.02 9.37 -22.79
C GLU A 467 -12.16 10.62 -23.05
N ALA A 468 -11.88 10.94 -24.31
CA ALA A 468 -11.09 12.13 -24.63
C ALA A 468 -11.84 13.39 -24.21
N GLU A 469 -13.12 13.47 -24.55
CA GLU A 469 -13.98 14.58 -24.15
C GLU A 469 -14.22 14.62 -22.64
N PHE A 470 -14.48 13.47 -22.00
CA PHE A 470 -14.59 13.38 -20.54
C PHE A 470 -13.32 13.89 -19.85
N ASN A 471 -12.14 13.45 -20.29
CA ASN A 471 -10.86 13.85 -19.72
C ASN A 471 -10.56 15.33 -19.95
N ASN A 472 -10.97 15.88 -21.10
CA ASN A 472 -10.89 17.33 -21.33
C ASN A 472 -11.73 18.11 -20.31
N GLN A 473 -12.92 17.62 -19.96
CA GLN A 473 -13.75 18.24 -18.91
C GLN A 473 -13.13 18.09 -17.51
N VAL A 474 -12.58 16.92 -17.18
CA VAL A 474 -11.82 16.70 -15.93
C VAL A 474 -10.67 17.69 -15.84
N GLU A 475 -9.90 17.87 -16.92
CA GLU A 475 -8.77 18.79 -16.95
C GLU A 475 -9.21 20.25 -16.89
N ALA A 476 -10.31 20.61 -17.54
CA ALA A 476 -10.90 21.94 -17.44
C ALA A 476 -11.37 22.28 -16.01
N GLU A 477 -12.05 21.35 -15.33
CA GLU A 477 -12.45 21.52 -13.92
C GLU A 477 -11.25 21.50 -12.97
N LYS A 478 -10.26 20.63 -13.21
CA LYS A 478 -8.97 20.67 -12.49
C LYS A 478 -8.30 22.01 -12.68
N LYS A 479 -8.26 22.55 -13.89
CA LYS A 479 -7.68 23.87 -14.19
C LYS A 479 -8.43 24.98 -13.48
N LYS A 480 -9.77 24.98 -13.47
CA LYS A 480 -10.57 25.92 -12.65
C LYS A 480 -10.24 25.80 -11.16
N HIS A 481 -10.16 24.58 -10.63
CA HIS A 481 -9.78 24.33 -9.23
C HIS A 481 -8.31 24.70 -8.95
N GLN A 482 -7.42 24.53 -9.92
CA GLN A 482 -6.00 24.91 -9.87
C GLN A 482 -5.83 26.42 -10.00
N ASP A 483 -6.64 27.13 -10.77
CA ASP A 483 -6.60 28.58 -10.88
C ASP A 483 -7.13 29.22 -9.58
N ILE A 484 -8.14 28.62 -8.95
CA ILE A 484 -8.58 28.94 -7.58
C ILE A 484 -7.48 28.58 -6.55
N SER A 485 -6.75 27.48 -6.76
CA SER A 485 -5.66 27.02 -5.88
C SER A 485 -4.30 27.67 -6.22
N ARG A 486 -4.14 28.41 -7.32
CA ARG A 486 -2.91 29.13 -7.69
C ARG A 486 -2.75 30.42 -6.88
N ALA A 487 -3.81 30.84 -6.18
CA ALA A 487 -3.69 31.72 -5.02
C ALA A 487 -3.02 31.02 -3.80
N GLY A 488 -2.67 29.73 -3.87
CA GLY A 488 -1.97 29.00 -2.80
C GLY A 488 -1.55 27.57 -3.17
N ALA A 489 -0.26 27.42 -3.53
CA ALA A 489 0.53 26.18 -3.66
C ALA A 489 0.63 25.55 -5.06
N GLU A 490 1.69 25.94 -5.79
CA GLU A 490 2.20 25.17 -6.93
C GLU A 490 3.09 24.00 -6.43
N LYS A 491 2.93 22.86 -7.10
CA LYS A 491 3.81 21.66 -7.17
C LYS A 491 3.62 20.59 -6.07
N LYS A 492 3.19 19.41 -6.55
CA LYS A 492 3.04 18.13 -5.82
C LYS A 492 3.92 17.09 -6.53
N PHE A 493 4.79 16.45 -5.73
CA PHE A 493 5.40 15.12 -5.83
C PHE A 493 6.20 14.75 -7.09
N LYS A 494 7.53 14.70 -6.93
CA LYS A 494 8.40 13.72 -7.58
C LYS A 494 8.83 12.71 -6.52
N GLY A 495 8.63 11.43 -6.78
CA GLY A 495 9.09 10.35 -5.92
C GLY A 495 10.62 10.29 -5.89
N GLY A 496 11.17 10.39 -4.69
CA GLY A 496 12.54 10.05 -4.29
C GLY A 496 12.46 9.44 -2.89
N LEU A 497 13.51 8.87 -2.31
CA LEU A 497 13.49 8.37 -0.92
C LEU A 497 12.88 9.41 0.04
N ALA A 498 12.56 9.03 1.29
CA ALA A 498 12.34 10.01 2.35
C ALA A 498 13.41 11.08 2.20
N ASP A 499 13.00 12.30 1.83
CA ASP A 499 13.96 13.28 1.36
C ASP A 499 14.93 13.53 2.52
N HIS A 500 16.20 13.21 2.32
CA HIS A 500 17.26 13.42 3.30
C HIS A 500 17.97 14.75 3.03
N SER A 501 17.42 15.61 2.17
CA SER A 501 17.92 16.98 2.05
C SER A 501 17.96 17.67 3.40
N ASP A 502 18.92 18.56 3.57
CA ASP A 502 19.06 19.37 4.79
C ASP A 502 17.74 20.06 5.16
N MET A 503 16.94 20.46 4.16
CA MET A 503 15.63 21.08 4.38
C MET A 503 14.60 20.10 4.96
N SER A 504 14.54 18.88 4.45
CA SER A 504 13.64 17.87 5.00
C SER A 504 14.01 17.49 6.45
N ILE A 505 15.30 17.41 6.77
CA ILE A 505 15.79 17.17 8.14
C ILE A 505 15.40 18.33 9.09
N LYS A 506 15.53 19.59 8.62
CA LYS A 506 15.04 20.77 9.35
C LYS A 506 13.54 20.69 9.59
N TYR A 507 12.77 20.36 8.56
CA TYR A 507 11.32 20.23 8.67
C TYR A 507 10.89 19.11 9.59
N HIS A 508 11.60 17.98 9.61
CA HIS A 508 11.33 16.89 10.54
C HIS A 508 11.44 17.35 12.00
N THR A 509 12.52 18.08 12.31
CA THR A 509 12.69 18.63 13.66
C THR A 509 11.64 19.70 13.95
N ALA A 510 11.29 20.54 12.97
CA ALA A 510 10.20 21.51 13.10
C ALA A 510 8.84 20.85 13.38
N THR A 511 8.58 19.65 12.84
CA THR A 511 7.37 18.85 13.15
C THR A 511 7.24 18.56 14.63
N HIS A 512 8.32 18.11 15.29
CA HIS A 512 8.31 17.82 16.72
C HIS A 512 8.09 19.08 17.57
N LEU A 513 8.70 20.19 17.16
CA LEU A 513 8.48 21.48 17.81
C LEU A 513 7.02 21.92 17.67
N LEU A 514 6.45 21.78 16.47
CA LEU A 514 5.05 22.10 16.17
C LEU A 514 4.10 21.22 16.99
N HIS A 515 4.33 19.91 17.05
CA HIS A 515 3.48 18.99 17.80
C HIS A 515 3.47 19.35 19.30
N ALA A 516 4.64 19.59 19.89
CA ALA A 516 4.76 20.00 21.28
C ALA A 516 4.08 21.36 21.55
N ALA A 517 4.23 22.32 20.64
CA ALA A 517 3.57 23.63 20.73
C ALA A 517 2.04 23.52 20.62
N LEU A 518 1.51 22.70 19.69
CA LEU A 518 0.07 22.47 19.55
C LEU A 518 -0.54 21.84 20.80
N ARG A 519 0.14 20.84 21.39
CA ARG A 519 -0.30 20.23 22.65
C ARG A 519 -0.33 21.23 23.81
N LYS A 520 0.61 22.19 23.83
CA LYS A 520 0.66 23.27 24.82
C LYS A 520 -0.47 24.28 24.65
N VAL A 521 -0.77 24.67 23.41
CA VAL A 521 -1.76 25.73 23.11
C VAL A 521 -3.19 25.20 23.12
N LEU A 522 -3.42 24.00 22.56
CA LEU A 522 -4.76 23.44 22.33
C LEU A 522 -5.14 22.35 23.32
N GLY A 523 -4.18 21.84 24.10
CA GLY A 523 -4.37 20.80 25.12
C GLY A 523 -3.72 19.46 24.78
N GLU A 524 -3.52 18.64 25.82
CA GLU A 524 -2.81 17.35 25.72
C GLU A 524 -3.55 16.27 24.92
N SER A 525 -4.83 16.50 24.56
CA SER A 525 -5.60 15.60 23.69
C SER A 525 -5.27 15.73 22.20
N VAL A 526 -4.41 16.69 21.84
CA VAL A 526 -3.92 16.82 20.47
C VAL A 526 -2.92 15.70 20.17
N GLU A 527 -3.27 14.86 19.22
CA GLU A 527 -2.47 13.76 18.71
C GLU A 527 -2.20 13.97 17.23
N GLN A 528 -1.00 13.62 16.79
CA GLN A 528 -0.68 13.51 15.38
C GLN A 528 -1.59 12.47 14.70
N ARG A 529 -2.19 12.85 13.57
CA ARG A 529 -3.02 11.99 12.71
C ARG A 529 -2.40 11.78 11.32
N GLY A 530 -1.34 12.50 11.01
CA GLY A 530 -0.58 12.36 9.78
C GLY A 530 0.46 13.45 9.66
N SER A 531 1.56 13.16 9.00
CA SER A 531 2.63 14.12 8.75
C SER A 531 3.24 13.84 7.38
N ASN A 532 3.62 14.90 6.67
CA ASN A 532 4.21 14.82 5.35
C ASN A 532 5.17 15.99 5.17
N ILE A 533 6.45 15.70 5.00
CA ILE A 533 7.54 16.67 4.96
C ILE A 533 8.18 16.62 3.57
N THR A 534 8.25 17.74 2.87
CA THR A 534 9.00 17.89 1.60
C THR A 534 10.05 18.98 1.77
N PRO A 535 11.05 19.11 0.89
CA PRO A 535 12.05 20.18 1.01
C PRO A 535 11.45 21.59 0.88
N GLU A 536 10.22 21.71 0.37
CA GLU A 536 9.51 22.98 0.24
C GLU A 536 8.52 23.27 1.37
N ARG A 537 8.01 22.25 2.10
CA ARG A 537 6.95 22.45 3.11
C ARG A 537 6.80 21.31 4.12
N LEU A 538 6.24 21.67 5.27
CA LEU A 538 5.69 20.78 6.28
C LEU A 538 4.15 20.72 6.18
N ARG A 539 3.57 19.51 6.22
CA ARG A 539 2.15 19.27 6.48
C ARG A 539 2.00 18.45 7.76
N PHE A 540 1.16 18.93 8.68
CA PHE A 540 0.90 18.27 9.95
C PHE A 540 -0.62 18.17 10.20
N ASP A 541 -1.13 16.95 10.33
CA ASP A 541 -2.53 16.65 10.60
C ASP A 541 -2.67 16.22 12.06
N PHE A 542 -3.65 16.77 12.76
CA PHE A 542 -3.81 16.55 14.21
C PHE A 542 -5.27 16.49 14.65
N SER A 543 -5.53 15.80 15.76
CA SER A 543 -6.87 15.70 16.36
C SER A 543 -7.28 17.02 17.01
N PHE A 544 -8.28 17.68 16.43
CA PHE A 544 -8.90 18.86 17.03
C PHE A 544 -10.28 19.11 16.40
N SER A 545 -11.31 19.33 17.24
CA SER A 545 -12.71 19.33 16.79
C SER A 545 -13.15 20.63 16.10
N ARG A 546 -12.42 21.73 16.31
CA ARG A 546 -12.77 23.06 15.78
C ARG A 546 -11.61 23.70 15.03
N LYS A 547 -11.91 24.81 14.35
CA LYS A 547 -10.89 25.68 13.76
C LYS A 547 -10.06 26.35 14.86
N MET A 548 -8.74 26.47 14.62
CA MET A 548 -7.87 27.24 15.50
C MET A 548 -8.19 28.74 15.36
N THR A 549 -8.14 29.48 16.46
CA THR A 549 -8.26 30.94 16.42
C THR A 549 -6.95 31.55 15.89
N PRO A 550 -6.97 32.77 15.33
CA PRO A 550 -5.76 33.47 14.93
C PRO A 550 -4.72 33.59 16.06
N GLU A 551 -5.18 33.76 17.30
CA GLU A 551 -4.34 33.85 18.49
C GLU A 551 -3.67 32.51 18.82
N GLU A 552 -4.39 31.40 18.68
CA GLU A 552 -3.84 30.05 18.86
C GLU A 552 -2.79 29.71 17.79
N ILE A 553 -3.03 30.11 16.54
CA ILE A 553 -2.05 29.94 15.45
C ILE A 553 -0.79 30.73 15.78
N LYS A 554 -0.94 32.01 16.14
CA LYS A 554 0.18 32.88 16.50
C LYS A 554 0.96 32.35 17.70
N ALA A 555 0.27 31.93 18.77
CA ALA A 555 0.91 31.38 19.96
C ALA A 555 1.70 30.10 19.64
N THR A 556 1.19 29.27 18.73
CA THR A 556 1.89 28.07 18.26
C THR A 556 3.16 28.44 17.49
N GLU A 557 3.08 29.40 16.55
CA GLU A 557 4.24 29.91 15.81
C GLU A 557 5.30 30.54 16.73
N ASP A 558 4.87 31.34 17.71
CA ASP A 558 5.75 32.01 18.66
C ASP A 558 6.54 30.99 19.52
N LEU A 559 5.90 29.90 19.95
CA LEU A 559 6.55 28.82 20.69
C LEU A 559 7.60 28.09 19.85
N VAL A 560 7.26 27.72 18.61
CA VAL A 560 8.19 27.05 17.70
C VAL A 560 9.40 27.96 17.42
N ASN A 561 9.16 29.21 17.03
CA ASN A 561 10.25 30.16 16.77
C ASN A 561 11.08 30.49 18.01
N GLY A 562 10.45 30.55 19.19
CA GLY A 562 11.16 30.70 20.47
C GLY A 562 12.13 29.55 20.73
N SER A 563 11.71 28.31 20.45
CA SER A 563 12.56 27.13 20.58
C SER A 563 13.70 27.07 19.55
N ILE A 564 13.46 27.57 18.33
CA ILE A 564 14.49 27.68 17.29
C ILE A 564 15.53 28.73 17.71
N LYS A 565 15.08 29.91 18.16
CA LYS A 565 15.96 30.98 18.64
C LYS A 565 16.81 30.57 19.83
N ARG A 566 16.27 29.74 20.73
CA ARG A 566 17.01 29.18 21.86
C ARG A 566 18.08 28.17 21.45
N ASN A 567 18.00 27.62 20.24
CA ASN A 567 18.99 26.71 19.67
C ASN A 567 19.25 25.48 20.55
N TYR A 568 18.19 24.77 20.93
CA TYR A 568 18.29 23.53 21.70
C TYR A 568 19.12 22.49 20.94
N SER A 569 19.95 21.73 21.66
CA SER A 569 20.54 20.50 21.15
C SER A 569 19.46 19.45 20.93
N VAL A 570 19.62 18.64 19.91
CA VAL A 570 18.74 17.52 19.60
C VAL A 570 19.56 16.24 19.72
N SER A 571 19.07 15.32 20.54
CA SER A 571 19.75 14.05 20.81
C SER A 571 18.74 12.91 20.84
N TRP A 572 19.22 11.67 20.77
CA TRP A 572 18.37 10.51 20.88
C TRP A 572 18.94 9.48 21.85
N GLN A 573 18.05 8.69 22.45
CA GLN A 573 18.38 7.54 23.29
C GLN A 573 17.50 6.37 22.87
N ILE A 574 18.06 5.16 22.88
CA ILE A 574 17.26 3.93 22.83
C ILE A 574 16.93 3.56 24.27
N MET A 575 15.64 3.46 24.58
CA MET A 575 15.14 3.17 25.92
C MET A 575 13.92 2.25 25.84
N THR A 576 13.51 1.67 26.95
CA THR A 576 12.30 0.85 27.01
C THR A 576 11.03 1.70 26.87
N VAL A 577 9.92 1.06 26.49
CA VAL A 577 8.62 1.74 26.41
C VAL A 577 8.23 2.33 27.78
N ASP A 578 8.50 1.63 28.87
CA ASP A 578 8.20 2.11 30.22
C ASP A 578 9.09 3.29 30.64
N GLU A 579 10.38 3.27 30.30
CA GLU A 579 11.27 4.42 30.50
C GLU A 579 10.80 5.63 29.69
N ALA A 580 10.37 5.44 28.44
CA ALA A 580 9.85 6.50 27.59
C ALA A 580 8.55 7.11 28.16
N LYS A 581 7.62 6.26 28.65
CA LYS A 581 6.39 6.69 29.34
C LYS A 581 6.70 7.48 30.61
N ASN A 582 7.62 6.98 31.44
CA ASN A 582 8.06 7.66 32.66
C ASN A 582 8.69 9.03 32.37
N LYS A 583 9.43 9.13 31.26
CA LYS A 583 10.01 10.37 30.74
C LYS A 583 9.01 11.28 30.02
N LYS A 584 7.71 10.94 30.01
CA LYS A 584 6.61 11.66 29.33
C LYS A 584 6.91 11.98 27.87
N ALA A 585 7.57 11.05 27.18
CA ALA A 585 7.75 11.18 25.73
C ALA A 585 6.38 11.21 25.04
N ILE A 586 6.28 11.96 23.95
CA ILE A 586 5.12 11.98 23.06
C ILE A 586 5.25 10.79 22.11
N GLY A 587 4.16 10.06 21.90
CA GLY A 587 4.14 8.89 21.03
C GLY A 587 2.88 8.08 21.27
N LEU A 588 2.46 7.30 20.26
CA LEU A 588 1.51 6.23 20.49
C LEU A 588 2.28 5.15 21.25
N PHE A 589 1.95 4.86 22.51
CA PHE A 589 2.61 3.80 23.29
C PHE A 589 1.71 2.56 23.42
N GLU A 590 0.99 2.26 22.35
CA GLU A 590 0.28 0.99 22.20
C GLU A 590 1.31 -0.14 22.07
N GLU A 591 0.89 -1.39 22.27
CA GLU A 591 1.72 -2.62 22.25
C GLU A 591 2.45 -2.89 20.91
N LYS A 592 2.47 -1.91 20.01
CA LYS A 592 3.10 -1.90 18.69
C LYS A 592 4.57 -1.45 18.69
N TYR A 593 5.28 -1.54 19.81
CA TYR A 593 6.72 -1.35 19.81
C TYR A 593 7.36 -2.52 20.51
N GLY A 594 8.43 -3.08 19.93
CA GLY A 594 9.26 -4.02 20.67
C GLY A 594 9.77 -3.39 21.96
N GLU A 595 10.38 -4.18 22.86
CA GLU A 595 10.71 -3.74 24.23
C GLU A 595 11.51 -2.43 24.32
N LYS A 596 12.17 -2.00 23.23
CA LYS A 596 12.99 -0.80 23.12
C LYS A 596 12.61 0.08 21.93
N VAL A 597 12.60 1.38 22.16
CA VAL A 597 12.20 2.44 21.24
C VAL A 597 13.27 3.53 21.13
N LYS A 598 13.41 4.13 19.94
CA LYS A 598 14.29 5.29 19.71
C LYS A 598 13.53 6.58 19.99
N VAL A 599 13.97 7.34 20.98
CA VAL A 599 13.30 8.57 21.44
C VAL A 599 14.23 9.74 21.21
N TYR A 600 13.75 10.74 20.45
CA TYR A 600 14.45 12.01 20.26
C TYR A 600 14.02 13.01 21.33
N THR A 601 14.99 13.77 21.84
CA THR A 601 14.80 14.84 22.82
C THR A 601 15.37 16.14 22.26
N VAL A 602 14.58 17.21 22.31
CA VAL A 602 15.01 18.57 22.00
C VAL A 602 15.28 19.30 23.31
N GLY A 603 16.56 19.43 23.67
CA GLY A 603 17.05 19.96 24.93
C GLY A 603 17.66 18.88 25.84
N ASP A 604 17.61 19.10 27.15
CA ASP A 604 18.23 18.22 28.15
C ASP A 604 17.53 16.83 28.23
N THR A 605 18.30 15.75 28.21
CA THR A 605 17.80 14.36 28.22
C THR A 605 17.27 13.91 29.58
N GLU A 606 17.65 14.60 30.66
CA GLU A 606 17.27 14.24 32.03
C GLU A 606 16.13 15.09 32.58
N GLN A 607 15.80 16.20 31.91
CA GLN A 607 14.71 17.07 32.33
C GLN A 607 13.39 16.70 31.63
N VAL A 608 12.28 17.08 32.28
CA VAL A 608 10.93 16.84 31.75
C VAL A 608 10.66 17.81 30.60
N ALA A 609 10.20 17.28 29.46
CA ALA A 609 9.83 18.08 28.31
C ALA A 609 8.65 19.01 28.64
N LYS A 610 8.84 20.30 28.39
CA LYS A 610 7.80 21.33 28.47
C LYS A 610 7.99 22.25 27.27
N ALA A 611 6.97 22.37 26.42
CA ALA A 611 6.97 23.25 25.26
C ALA A 611 6.92 24.72 25.68
N ASP A 612 8.02 25.19 26.24
CA ASP A 612 8.25 26.53 26.76
C ASP A 612 9.73 26.84 26.55
N PHE A 613 10.04 27.97 25.93
CA PHE A 613 11.42 28.35 25.62
C PHE A 613 12.25 28.70 26.87
N SER A 614 11.66 28.75 28.07
CA SER A 614 12.39 28.84 29.34
C SER A 614 12.82 27.47 29.88
N ALA A 615 12.16 26.38 29.45
CA ALA A 615 12.45 25.04 29.92
C ALA A 615 13.78 24.49 29.37
N PRO A 616 14.51 23.66 30.12
CA PRO A 616 15.72 22.98 29.64
C PRO A 616 15.45 21.97 28.52
N THR A 617 14.21 21.45 28.43
CA THR A 617 13.78 20.47 27.41
C THR A 617 12.45 20.90 26.83
N PHE A 618 12.38 21.06 25.52
CA PHE A 618 11.21 21.55 24.82
C PHE A 618 10.25 20.43 24.42
N SER A 619 10.77 19.39 23.76
CA SER A 619 10.00 18.25 23.31
C SER A 619 10.77 16.95 23.48
N ARG A 620 10.03 15.84 23.59
CA ARG A 620 10.56 14.49 23.60
C ARG A 620 9.55 13.61 22.89
N GLU A 621 9.95 12.91 21.84
CA GLU A 621 9.04 12.16 20.98
C GLU A 621 9.69 10.91 20.40
N PHE A 622 8.89 9.86 20.20
CA PHE A 622 9.32 8.68 19.46
C PHE A 622 9.54 9.05 17.99
N CYS A 623 10.73 8.76 17.45
CA CYS A 623 11.00 9.00 16.04
C CYS A 623 12.15 8.13 15.51
N GLY A 624 11.98 7.58 14.31
CA GLY A 624 13.00 6.82 13.58
C GLY A 624 13.76 7.65 12.54
N GLY A 625 13.32 8.87 12.23
CA GLY A 625 13.86 9.69 11.15
C GLY A 625 15.08 10.54 11.52
N PRO A 626 15.71 11.18 10.52
CA PRO A 626 16.85 12.07 10.74
C PRO A 626 16.40 13.41 11.35
N HIS A 627 17.28 13.99 12.18
CA HIS A 627 17.06 15.28 12.85
C HIS A 627 18.29 16.19 12.73
N VAL A 628 18.07 17.51 12.83
CA VAL A 628 19.18 18.46 12.95
C VAL A 628 19.83 18.31 14.31
N GLU A 629 21.11 18.60 14.44
CA GLU A 629 21.80 18.57 15.75
C GLU A 629 21.35 19.71 16.68
N PHE A 630 20.97 20.86 16.10
CA PHE A 630 20.54 22.03 16.85
C PHE A 630 19.35 22.73 16.18
N THR A 631 18.37 23.16 16.98
CA THR A 631 17.13 23.76 16.44
C THR A 631 17.36 25.07 15.68
N GLY A 632 18.42 25.82 15.96
CA GLY A 632 18.74 27.09 15.31
C GLY A 632 19.00 26.96 13.81
N VAL A 633 19.42 25.77 13.34
CA VAL A 633 19.66 25.49 11.92
C VAL A 633 18.36 25.49 11.10
N ILE A 634 17.20 25.35 11.75
CA ILE A 634 15.87 25.41 11.13
C ILE A 634 15.54 26.82 10.62
N GLY A 635 16.09 27.85 11.26
CA GLY A 635 15.89 29.26 10.91
C GLY A 635 14.56 29.84 11.37
N HIS A 636 13.61 30.12 10.46
CA HIS A 636 12.33 30.74 10.84
C HIS A 636 11.12 29.91 10.40
N PHE A 637 10.24 29.58 11.33
CA PHE A 637 9.05 28.77 11.10
C PHE A 637 7.80 29.63 10.91
N LYS A 638 6.98 29.29 9.92
CA LYS A 638 5.71 29.98 9.64
C LYS A 638 4.60 29.03 9.21
N ILE A 639 3.44 29.14 9.85
CA ILE A 639 2.19 28.50 9.45
C ILE A 639 1.58 29.29 8.29
N LEU A 640 1.47 28.65 7.13
CA LEU A 640 0.86 29.23 5.93
C LEU A 640 -0.65 29.07 5.93
N LYS A 641 -1.14 27.92 6.41
CA LYS A 641 -2.56 27.58 6.35
C LYS A 641 -2.94 26.59 7.43
N GLU A 642 -4.13 26.78 7.98
CA GLU A 642 -4.82 25.84 8.85
C GLU A 642 -6.21 25.54 8.25
N GLU A 643 -6.54 24.26 8.04
CA GLU A 643 -7.79 23.85 7.39
C GLU A 643 -8.37 22.55 7.97
N ALA A 644 -9.68 22.35 7.81
CA ALA A 644 -10.32 21.07 8.15
C ALA A 644 -9.84 19.99 7.18
N CYS A 645 -9.42 18.84 7.69
CA CYS A 645 -9.06 17.68 6.88
C CYS A 645 -10.24 16.70 6.77
N SER A 646 -10.79 16.31 7.92
CA SER A 646 -11.97 15.46 8.07
C SER A 646 -12.65 15.77 9.41
N ALA A 647 -13.74 15.08 9.75
CA ALA A 647 -14.42 15.28 11.02
C ALA A 647 -13.44 15.03 12.20
N GLY A 648 -13.27 16.03 13.06
CA GLY A 648 -12.35 15.94 14.22
C GLY A 648 -10.85 16.06 13.90
N ILE A 649 -10.46 16.29 12.64
CA ILE A 649 -9.05 16.38 12.23
C ILE A 649 -8.78 17.71 11.52
N ARG A 650 -7.75 18.42 11.98
CA ARG A 650 -7.25 19.68 11.42
C ARG A 650 -5.90 19.47 10.75
N ARG A 651 -5.56 20.32 9.80
CA ARG A 651 -4.31 20.26 9.02
C ARG A 651 -3.63 21.62 9.02
N ILE A 652 -2.37 21.64 9.43
CA ILE A 652 -1.45 22.77 9.27
C ILE A 652 -0.54 22.52 8.08
N LYS A 653 -0.31 23.56 7.28
CA LYS A 653 0.79 23.64 6.31
C LYS A 653 1.72 24.76 6.73
N ALA A 654 3.01 24.47 6.82
CA ALA A 654 4.02 25.41 7.30
C ALA A 654 5.31 25.34 6.47
N ILE A 655 6.14 26.36 6.60
CA ILE A 655 7.47 26.47 5.99
C ILE A 655 8.52 26.87 7.03
N ALA A 656 9.78 26.56 6.73
CA ALA A 656 10.97 26.90 7.48
C ALA A 656 12.03 27.41 6.49
N THR A 657 12.87 28.38 6.90
CA THR A 657 13.88 29.04 6.04
C THR A 657 15.29 28.82 6.53
#